data_AF-A0A2K4ZK78-F1
#
_entry.id   AF-A0A2K4ZK78-F1
#
_cell.length_a   1.000
_cell.length_b   1.000
_cell.length_c   1.000
_cell.angle_alpha   90.00
_cell.angle_beta   90.00
_cell.angle_gamma   90.00
#
_symmetry.space_group_name_H-M   'P 1'
#
loop_
_entity.id
_entity.type
_entity.pdbx_description
1 polymer ?
#
loop_
_entity_poly.entity_id
_entity_poly.type
_entity_poly.pdbx_seq_one_letter_code
_entity_poly.pdbx_strand_id
1 'polypeptide(L)'
;MYIGDLHIHSRYSRATSRDCTPEYLDLWARKKGIDIVGTGDFTHPAWREELAEKLEPAEDGLYVLKKEYRLGGTGESGRQPRFVVTGEISSIYKKGDRVRKVHSLLILPGLEQAEALARRLELIGNIHSDGRPILGIPCRDLLEIMLETSPESIYVPAHIWTPHFSLFGAFSGFDTIEECFEDLTPHIHALETGLSSDPPMNWRVGALDRFCLISNSDAHSPAKLGREANLFDIELSYQGLAGAVQQGRGLAGTIEFFPEEGKYHFDGHRKCGLCISPQETSRYGNRCPVCGKKITIGVLNRVEQLADRGEGFRLPTGRPFESLVPLPEVIGASMGISAMGKKASEKYEQMIGALGPEFTILREIPVEDIRKAAGSLVAEGIRRLRRGEVERTPGFDGEYGKIGLLTPEDISSLEGQLSFFTAEELRGTENGKQAEERPEETRARDSSVGQTIISRELFPGEPWAAEQNSSAPAAPERLNERQREAVERISRGVAVIAGPGAGKTRTLVARLQYLLEERQIPPEEITAVTFTHKAAEEMRARMTAGSAEGVWMGTFHAICSRFLQEAGISFVIADEGLRMELAEKALLEFRSKGTPGKFLQELSRMKNGLTEGVGFAAADAEDAEESADSEGSDIHENAVGENRRVYEYYQKLLRQAGAFDYDDLLLETLKLLEETQADAAGRRHFSYLLIDEFQDINPLQYRLVEEWGRGGRELFVIGDPDQSVYGFRGCDPKVFSHLKEAYPELAVIHLEENYRSQPTILNAALDVISHNEGDVRRMKTMAAEAGGVPLRMVSVEDERREAIFVAKEITRQIGGIDMLDTDRNRVGEGRPVRGFSDIAVLYRTHRQAALLEKCLRQEGIPYLVAGREDFLREREVRATLYFFRHILYPGEEATAVLCRRLLSPILGAGLTGPASDSVPGEGVQGTVPDSVLHSALEEARETRLHYLTEKYRKRIRKTRPVKLLEDWCGEITFENEEAMKKLTNMSVLYHHMESFLDTLSFGEDGDVRRNGGRKFTADAVTLMTLHGSKGLEFPVVFLYGMDKGRFPLELGAGETDMEEERRLCYVGMTRAKEELILVCGEELSPFLQEIPAEYGKWERAGKAEEETLQAVQMSLFDMI
;
A
#
# COMPACT_ATOMS: atom_id res chain seq x y z
N MET A 1 -4.32 41.19 20.58
CA MET A 1 -3.25 40.23 20.23
C MET A 1 -3.28 39.02 21.15
N TYR A 2 -3.31 37.84 20.54
CA TYR A 2 -3.40 36.51 21.13
C TYR A 2 -2.24 35.65 20.62
N ILE A 3 -1.82 34.64 21.39
CA ILE A 3 -0.81 33.68 20.95
C ILE A 3 -1.50 32.37 20.55
N GLY A 4 -1.22 31.85 19.35
CA GLY A 4 -1.87 30.65 18.81
C GLY A 4 -0.90 29.58 18.30
N ASP A 5 -1.05 28.34 18.76
CA ASP A 5 -0.24 27.18 18.37
C ASP A 5 -1.14 26.06 17.84
N LEU A 6 -1.15 25.86 16.52
CA LEU A 6 -2.22 25.14 15.81
C LEU A 6 -1.87 23.68 15.51
N HIS A 7 -0.58 23.34 15.44
CA HIS A 7 -0.10 22.01 15.09
C HIS A 7 0.40 21.26 16.34
N ILE A 8 -0.43 20.35 16.82
CA ILE A 8 -0.17 19.52 18.00
C ILE A 8 -0.66 18.09 17.76
N HIS A 9 -0.21 17.16 18.58
CA HIS A 9 -0.70 15.77 18.58
C HIS A 9 -1.37 15.37 19.90
N SER A 10 -2.34 14.47 19.78
CA SER A 10 -3.02 13.80 20.88
C SER A 10 -2.25 12.54 21.32
N ARG A 11 -2.60 12.01 22.48
CA ARG A 11 -2.11 10.70 22.96
C ARG A 11 -2.41 9.50 22.04
N TYR A 12 -3.23 9.68 20.99
CA TYR A 12 -3.55 8.63 20.02
C TYR A 12 -2.60 8.60 18.81
N SER A 13 -1.79 9.65 18.57
CA SER A 13 -0.71 9.61 17.58
C SER A 13 0.49 8.81 18.05
N ARG A 14 1.19 8.18 17.10
CA ARG A 14 2.50 7.55 17.36
C ARG A 14 3.46 8.50 18.09
N ALA A 15 4.22 7.93 19.01
CA ALA A 15 5.30 8.55 19.76
C ALA A 15 4.97 9.90 20.46
N THR A 16 3.69 10.15 20.72
CA THR A 16 3.20 11.30 21.48
C THR A 16 3.04 10.94 22.97
N SER A 17 3.17 11.91 23.87
CA SER A 17 2.98 11.67 25.30
C SER A 17 1.57 11.20 25.62
N ARG A 18 1.45 10.28 26.58
CA ARG A 18 0.14 9.88 27.15
C ARG A 18 -0.59 11.05 27.82
N ASP A 19 0.17 12.08 28.22
CA ASP A 19 -0.34 13.31 28.81
C ASP A 19 -0.86 14.31 27.77
N CYS A 20 -0.81 14.01 26.46
CA CYS A 20 -1.52 14.82 25.45
C CYS A 20 -3.04 14.55 25.50
N THR A 21 -3.67 15.03 26.57
CA THR A 21 -5.13 15.06 26.78
C THR A 21 -5.61 16.52 26.92
N PRO A 22 -6.90 16.83 26.72
CA PRO A 22 -7.39 18.22 26.74
C PRO A 22 -7.09 18.94 28.06
N GLU A 23 -7.07 18.20 29.18
CA GLU A 23 -6.78 18.72 30.53
C GLU A 23 -5.36 19.26 30.69
N TYR A 24 -4.37 18.51 30.19
CA TYR A 24 -2.98 18.93 30.25
C TYR A 24 -2.65 19.96 29.17
N LEU A 25 -3.31 19.92 28.01
CA LEU A 25 -3.19 20.96 26.99
C LEU A 25 -3.70 22.31 27.50
N ASP A 26 -4.87 22.37 28.17
CA ASP A 26 -5.37 23.59 28.85
C ASP A 26 -4.41 24.08 29.95
N LEU A 27 -3.88 23.17 30.77
CA LEU A 27 -2.93 23.51 31.84
C LEU A 27 -1.63 24.09 31.28
N TRP A 28 -1.04 23.48 30.26
CA TRP A 28 0.20 23.96 29.66
C TRP A 28 -0.02 25.21 28.81
N ALA A 29 -1.11 25.33 28.07
CA ALA A 29 -1.47 26.57 27.38
C ALA A 29 -1.60 27.75 28.37
N ARG A 30 -2.26 27.55 29.53
CA ARG A 30 -2.29 28.54 30.63
C ARG A 30 -0.90 28.91 31.15
N LYS A 31 -0.03 27.92 31.41
CA LYS A 31 1.33 28.16 31.91
C LYS A 31 2.21 28.88 30.88
N LYS A 32 2.09 28.51 29.60
CA LYS A 32 2.83 29.15 28.50
C LYS A 32 2.30 30.56 28.21
N GLY A 33 1.00 30.79 28.34
CA GLY A 33 0.32 32.02 27.92
C GLY A 33 -0.20 31.94 26.49
N ILE A 34 -0.53 30.72 26.03
CA ILE A 34 -1.16 30.45 24.73
C ILE A 34 -2.67 30.66 24.89
N ASP A 35 -3.27 31.39 23.96
CA ASP A 35 -4.68 31.76 23.97
C ASP A 35 -5.51 30.92 22.99
N ILE A 36 -4.91 30.44 21.89
CA ILE A 36 -5.53 29.53 20.92
C ILE A 36 -4.64 28.29 20.77
N VAL A 37 -5.19 27.08 20.88
CA VAL A 37 -4.45 25.83 20.72
C VAL A 37 -5.21 24.89 19.78
N GLY A 38 -4.49 24.16 18.93
CA GLY A 38 -5.08 23.07 18.17
C GLY A 38 -5.60 21.95 19.08
N THR A 39 -6.51 21.10 18.60
CA THR A 39 -6.85 19.84 19.28
C THR A 39 -5.90 18.70 18.91
N GLY A 40 -5.32 18.76 17.72
CA GLY A 40 -4.64 17.60 17.10
C GLY A 40 -5.60 16.48 16.72
N ASP A 41 -5.14 15.61 15.81
CA ASP A 41 -5.62 14.26 15.54
C ASP A 41 -7.14 14.02 15.42
N PHE A 42 -7.93 14.99 14.93
CA PHE A 42 -9.40 14.86 14.83
C PHE A 42 -9.87 13.59 14.08
N THR A 43 -9.03 13.00 13.24
CA THR A 43 -9.29 11.75 12.51
C THR A 43 -9.62 10.58 13.45
N HIS A 44 -8.97 10.48 14.61
CA HIS A 44 -9.15 9.33 15.50
C HIS A 44 -10.52 9.37 16.24
N PRO A 45 -11.35 8.32 16.15
CA PRO A 45 -12.73 8.35 16.65
C PRO A 45 -12.82 8.50 18.18
N ALA A 46 -12.02 7.75 18.94
CA ALA A 46 -12.02 7.88 20.41
C ALA A 46 -11.50 9.24 20.88
N TRP A 47 -10.73 9.94 20.05
CA TRP A 47 -10.29 11.31 20.34
C TRP A 47 -11.42 12.31 20.11
N ARG A 48 -12.17 12.18 19.00
CA ARG A 48 -13.40 12.97 18.77
C ARG A 48 -14.43 12.79 19.88
N GLU A 49 -14.63 11.56 20.35
CA GLU A 49 -15.51 11.27 21.50
C GLU A 49 -15.02 11.99 22.76
N GLU A 50 -13.72 11.89 23.08
CA GLU A 50 -13.10 12.58 24.22
C GLU A 50 -13.18 14.12 24.12
N LEU A 51 -12.99 14.69 22.93
CA LEU A 51 -13.15 16.12 22.67
C LEU A 51 -14.61 16.56 22.86
N ALA A 52 -15.58 15.81 22.34
CA ALA A 52 -17.01 16.09 22.49
C ALA A 52 -17.50 15.94 23.95
N GLU A 53 -16.91 15.01 24.71
CA GLU A 53 -17.17 14.86 26.14
C GLU A 53 -16.63 16.05 26.94
N LYS A 54 -15.39 16.47 26.70
CA LYS A 54 -14.65 17.38 27.59
C LYS A 54 -14.71 18.85 27.20
N LEU A 55 -14.95 19.17 25.92
CA LEU A 55 -15.02 20.54 25.44
C LEU A 55 -16.46 21.06 25.37
N GLU A 56 -16.64 22.36 25.55
CA GLU A 56 -17.88 23.09 25.31
C GLU A 56 -17.63 24.28 24.35
N PRO A 57 -18.58 24.66 23.46
CA PRO A 57 -18.43 25.83 22.60
C PRO A 57 -18.28 27.12 23.43
N ALA A 58 -17.42 28.03 22.98
CA ALA A 58 -17.20 29.33 23.63
C ALA A 58 -17.49 30.51 22.68
N GLU A 59 -16.86 30.50 21.51
CA GLU A 59 -17.12 31.42 20.41
C GLU A 59 -17.36 30.64 19.11
N ASP A 60 -17.67 31.32 18.02
CA ASP A 60 -17.93 30.67 16.73
C ASP A 60 -16.72 29.86 16.26
N GLY A 61 -16.90 28.54 16.16
CA GLY A 61 -15.87 27.54 15.85
C GLY A 61 -14.71 27.40 16.86
N LEU A 62 -14.85 27.96 18.07
CA LEU A 62 -13.86 27.85 19.15
C LEU A 62 -14.46 27.22 20.41
N TYR A 63 -13.68 26.37 21.07
CA TYR A 63 -14.11 25.59 22.23
C TYR A 63 -13.28 25.88 23.47
N VAL A 64 -13.80 25.53 24.65
CA VAL A 64 -13.08 25.59 25.93
C VAL A 64 -13.22 24.28 26.69
N LEU A 65 -12.23 23.97 27.52
CA LEU A 65 -12.33 22.83 28.43
C LEU A 65 -13.38 23.10 29.52
N LYS A 66 -14.35 22.20 29.65
CA LYS A 66 -15.39 22.25 30.69
C LYS A 66 -14.78 22.29 32.09
N LYS A 67 -15.42 23.02 33.00
CA LYS A 67 -14.85 23.39 34.31
C LYS A 67 -14.47 22.19 35.17
N GLU A 68 -15.23 21.11 35.11
CA GLU A 68 -15.01 19.87 35.86
C GLU A 68 -13.75 19.08 35.42
N TYR A 69 -13.25 19.29 34.20
CA TYR A 69 -12.01 18.64 33.72
C TYR A 69 -10.76 19.53 33.84
N ARG A 70 -10.90 20.80 34.28
CA ARG A 70 -9.74 21.71 34.39
C ARG A 70 -8.85 21.33 35.58
N LEU A 71 -7.57 21.04 35.31
CA LEU A 71 -6.57 20.78 36.34
C LEU A 71 -6.16 22.08 37.06
N GLY A 72 -6.12 22.03 38.39
CA GLY A 72 -5.51 23.09 39.21
C GLY A 72 -3.99 23.16 38.99
N GLY A 73 -3.39 24.33 39.25
CA GLY A 73 -1.95 24.52 39.05
C GLY A 73 -1.40 25.81 39.63
N THR A 74 -0.09 25.84 39.79
CA THR A 74 0.70 27.04 40.13
C THR A 74 0.48 28.15 39.10
N GLY A 75 0.11 29.35 39.56
CA GLY A 75 -0.16 30.48 38.69
C GLY A 75 -1.52 30.40 37.98
N GLU A 76 -2.62 30.29 38.73
CA GLU A 76 -3.99 30.43 38.21
C GLU A 76 -4.25 31.86 37.69
N SER A 77 -3.71 32.16 36.51
CA SER A 77 -4.25 33.23 35.69
C SER A 77 -5.68 32.87 35.29
N GLY A 78 -6.58 33.85 35.29
CA GLY A 78 -7.97 33.68 34.82
C GLY A 78 -8.10 33.38 33.32
N ARG A 79 -7.01 32.99 32.65
CA ARG A 79 -6.99 32.62 31.23
C ARG A 79 -7.76 31.32 31.00
N GLN A 80 -8.42 31.29 29.86
CA GLN A 80 -9.18 30.15 29.37
C GLN A 80 -8.81 29.96 27.90
N PRO A 81 -7.76 29.17 27.60
CA PRO A 81 -7.35 28.86 26.24
C PRO A 81 -8.53 28.37 25.40
N ARG A 82 -8.54 28.77 24.12
CA ARG A 82 -9.50 28.31 23.13
C ARG A 82 -8.93 27.18 22.32
N PHE A 83 -9.68 26.09 22.19
CA PHE A 83 -9.37 24.98 21.31
C PHE A 83 -10.00 25.22 19.94
N VAL A 84 -9.20 25.07 18.88
CA VAL A 84 -9.67 24.97 17.50
C VAL A 84 -9.40 23.55 16.99
N VAL A 85 -10.35 22.97 16.24
CA VAL A 85 -10.23 21.57 15.83
C VAL A 85 -9.19 21.44 14.73
N THR A 86 -8.14 20.66 14.98
CA THR A 86 -7.03 20.44 14.05
C THR A 86 -6.64 18.96 13.96
N GLY A 87 -5.87 18.60 12.92
CA GLY A 87 -5.20 17.31 12.83
C GLY A 87 -4.29 17.19 11.62
N GLU A 88 -3.24 16.38 11.75
CA GLU A 88 -2.27 16.12 10.69
C GLU A 88 -2.62 14.83 9.94
N ILE A 89 -2.50 14.84 8.61
CA ILE A 89 -2.64 13.66 7.76
C ILE A 89 -1.33 13.44 7.00
N SER A 90 -0.87 12.19 6.96
CA SER A 90 0.32 11.80 6.18
C SER A 90 -0.10 11.19 4.85
N SER A 91 0.16 11.89 3.75
CA SER A 91 -0.04 11.37 2.39
C SER A 91 1.25 10.72 1.89
N ILE A 92 1.22 9.40 1.67
CA ILE A 92 2.34 8.62 1.10
C ILE A 92 1.85 7.95 -0.20
N TYR A 93 2.40 8.36 -1.33
CA TYR A 93 1.94 7.92 -2.66
C TYR A 93 3.04 8.06 -3.71
N LYS A 94 2.93 7.33 -4.82
CA LYS A 94 3.83 7.45 -5.98
C LYS A 94 3.34 8.56 -6.91
N LYS A 95 4.22 9.46 -7.36
CA LYS A 95 3.90 10.48 -8.38
C LYS A 95 5.13 10.76 -9.26
N GLY A 96 5.04 10.40 -10.54
CA GLY A 96 6.21 10.19 -11.38
C GLY A 96 7.10 9.07 -10.82
N ASP A 97 8.40 9.12 -11.08
CA ASP A 97 9.38 8.13 -10.63
C ASP A 97 9.79 8.28 -9.14
N ARG A 98 9.02 9.02 -8.33
CA ARG A 98 9.32 9.27 -6.91
C ARG A 98 8.15 8.96 -6.00
N VAL A 99 8.51 8.49 -4.81
CA VAL A 99 7.61 8.35 -3.67
C VAL A 99 7.51 9.69 -2.97
N ARG A 100 6.30 10.23 -2.91
CA ARG A 100 5.98 11.49 -2.27
C ARG A 100 5.49 11.20 -0.85
N LYS A 101 5.99 11.99 0.10
CA LYS A 101 5.56 11.97 1.50
C LYS A 101 5.36 13.40 1.95
N VAL A 102 4.11 13.78 2.17
CA VAL A 102 3.76 15.15 2.55
C VAL A 102 2.77 15.07 3.70
N HIS A 103 3.08 15.80 4.76
CA HIS A 103 2.16 16.01 5.85
C HIS A 103 1.32 17.27 5.63
N SER A 104 0.08 17.23 6.09
CA SER A 104 -0.87 18.34 5.93
C SER A 104 -1.65 18.55 7.23
N LEU A 105 -1.53 19.75 7.78
CA LEU A 105 -2.33 20.23 8.89
C LEU A 105 -3.67 20.72 8.34
N LEU A 106 -4.76 20.09 8.80
CA LEU A 106 -6.11 20.56 8.53
C LEU A 106 -6.66 21.28 9.76
N ILE A 107 -7.26 22.45 9.55
CA ILE A 107 -7.92 23.26 10.59
C ILE A 107 -9.40 23.35 10.21
N LEU A 108 -10.29 22.98 11.15
CA LEU A 108 -11.71 22.77 10.88
C LEU A 108 -12.58 23.71 11.72
N PRO A 109 -13.74 24.17 11.21
CA PRO A 109 -14.64 25.07 11.92
C PRO A 109 -15.35 24.43 13.12
N GLY A 110 -15.33 23.11 13.26
CA GLY A 110 -15.99 22.44 14.37
C GLY A 110 -15.88 20.92 14.37
N LEU A 111 -16.33 20.32 15.48
CA LEU A 111 -16.35 18.86 15.67
C LEU A 111 -17.32 18.15 14.71
N GLU A 112 -18.35 18.83 14.20
CA GLU A 112 -19.27 18.27 13.19
C GLU A 112 -18.59 18.10 11.83
N GLN A 113 -17.80 19.09 11.39
CA GLN A 113 -17.03 19.03 10.15
C GLN A 113 -15.86 18.04 10.30
N ALA A 114 -15.28 17.93 11.49
CA ALA A 114 -14.33 16.86 11.83
C ALA A 114 -14.95 15.46 11.72
N GLU A 115 -16.17 15.26 12.22
CA GLU A 115 -16.92 14.01 12.05
C GLU A 115 -17.20 13.71 10.57
N ALA A 116 -17.69 14.70 9.80
CA ALA A 116 -18.00 14.54 8.39
C ALA A 116 -16.77 14.22 7.54
N LEU A 117 -15.67 14.96 7.75
CA LEU A 117 -14.40 14.74 7.05
C LEU A 117 -13.76 13.42 7.49
N ALA A 118 -13.75 13.10 8.78
CA ALA A 118 -13.25 11.81 9.26
C ALA A 118 -14.03 10.65 8.64
N ARG A 119 -15.36 10.71 8.48
CA ARG A 119 -16.13 9.69 7.74
C ARG A 119 -15.69 9.58 6.28
N ARG A 120 -15.49 10.71 5.59
CA ARG A 120 -15.03 10.78 4.19
C ARG A 120 -13.60 10.27 4.00
N LEU A 121 -12.71 10.45 4.97
CA LEU A 121 -11.34 9.92 4.99
C LEU A 121 -11.27 8.46 5.43
N GLU A 122 -12.15 8.07 6.35
CA GLU A 122 -12.38 6.66 6.66
C GLU A 122 -12.72 5.92 5.38
N LEU A 123 -13.50 6.53 4.45
CA LEU A 123 -13.52 6.37 2.97
C LEU A 123 -12.36 5.67 2.24
N ILE A 124 -11.16 5.74 2.78
CA ILE A 124 -9.92 5.57 2.01
C ILE A 124 -8.91 4.70 2.75
N GLY A 125 -8.64 5.03 4.02
CA GLY A 125 -7.61 4.36 4.81
C GLY A 125 -8.02 4.11 6.26
N ASN A 126 -7.10 3.52 7.03
CA ASN A 126 -7.32 3.24 8.44
C ASN A 126 -7.03 4.48 9.30
N ILE A 127 -8.09 5.09 9.85
CA ILE A 127 -8.02 6.22 10.79
C ILE A 127 -8.22 5.82 12.26
N HIS A 128 -8.27 4.51 12.55
CA HIS A 128 -8.56 3.95 13.88
C HIS A 128 -7.31 3.44 14.63
N SER A 129 -6.17 3.30 13.94
CA SER A 129 -4.92 2.80 14.53
C SER A 129 -3.97 3.91 15.01
N ASP A 130 -4.17 5.13 14.53
CA ASP A 130 -3.24 6.25 14.72
C ASP A 130 -4.00 7.57 14.71
N GLY A 131 -3.56 8.51 15.56
CA GLY A 131 -4.03 9.90 15.55
C GLY A 131 -3.71 10.61 14.24
N ARG A 132 -2.54 10.30 13.66
CA ARG A 132 -2.06 10.75 12.35
C ARG A 132 -2.15 9.60 11.34
N PRO A 133 -3.27 9.46 10.60
CA PRO A 133 -3.41 8.38 9.64
C PRO A 133 -2.47 8.56 8.44
N ILE A 134 -1.94 7.44 7.95
CA ILE A 134 -1.27 7.36 6.65
C ILE A 134 -2.31 7.00 5.60
N LEU A 135 -2.46 7.85 4.59
CA LEU A 135 -3.38 7.63 3.48
C LEU A 135 -2.59 7.50 2.17
N GLY A 136 -2.87 6.44 1.42
CA GLY A 136 -2.32 6.18 0.08
C GLY A 136 -2.96 7.03 -1.01
N ILE A 137 -3.06 8.35 -0.80
CA ILE A 137 -3.71 9.31 -1.70
C ILE A 137 -2.86 10.55 -1.97
N PRO A 138 -2.93 11.12 -3.18
CA PRO A 138 -2.35 12.42 -3.51
C PRO A 138 -2.85 13.56 -2.62
N CYS A 139 -1.99 14.55 -2.38
CA CYS A 139 -2.36 15.77 -1.64
C CYS A 139 -3.46 16.58 -2.33
N ARG A 140 -3.45 16.63 -3.67
CA ARG A 140 -4.55 17.17 -4.50
C ARG A 140 -5.89 16.56 -4.10
N ASP A 141 -5.99 15.24 -4.10
CA ASP A 141 -7.26 14.54 -3.87
C ASP A 141 -7.71 14.68 -2.41
N LEU A 142 -6.77 14.70 -1.45
CA LEU A 142 -7.07 15.03 -0.06
C LEU A 142 -7.68 16.43 0.08
N LEU A 143 -7.13 17.42 -0.64
CA LEU A 143 -7.66 18.78 -0.68
C LEU A 143 -9.04 18.83 -1.35
N GLU A 144 -9.24 18.11 -2.45
CA GLU A 144 -10.55 17.98 -3.13
C GLU A 144 -11.62 17.41 -2.18
N ILE A 145 -11.31 16.31 -1.49
CA ILE A 145 -12.19 15.69 -0.48
C ILE A 145 -12.50 16.66 0.66
N MET A 146 -11.51 17.43 1.12
CA MET A 146 -11.71 18.42 2.17
C MET A 146 -12.67 19.53 1.69
N LEU A 147 -12.42 20.10 0.51
CA LEU A 147 -13.23 21.18 -0.07
C LEU A 147 -14.66 20.71 -0.39
N GLU A 148 -14.86 19.49 -0.87
CA GLU A 148 -16.21 18.91 -1.06
C GLU A 148 -16.98 18.73 0.26
N THR A 149 -16.27 18.40 1.36
CA THR A 149 -16.89 18.03 2.63
C THR A 149 -17.10 19.22 3.56
N SER A 150 -16.17 20.17 3.54
CA SER A 150 -16.15 21.37 4.37
C SER A 150 -15.36 22.47 3.66
N PRO A 151 -16.01 23.26 2.77
CA PRO A 151 -15.35 24.32 1.99
C PRO A 151 -14.68 25.42 2.84
N GLU A 152 -15.09 25.57 4.09
CA GLU A 152 -14.56 26.57 5.03
C GLU A 152 -13.32 26.08 5.80
N SER A 153 -12.96 24.79 5.66
CA SER A 153 -11.77 24.22 6.28
C SER A 153 -10.48 24.76 5.68
N ILE A 154 -9.43 24.90 6.51
CA ILE A 154 -8.12 25.36 6.08
C ILE A 154 -7.20 24.17 5.86
N TYR A 155 -6.60 24.10 4.66
CA TYR A 155 -5.52 23.17 4.36
C TYR A 155 -4.19 23.91 4.47
N VAL A 156 -3.26 23.39 5.27
CA VAL A 156 -1.90 23.91 5.40
C VAL A 156 -0.91 22.76 5.20
N PRO A 157 -0.11 22.76 4.12
CA PRO A 157 1.06 21.87 4.02
C PRO A 157 1.97 22.08 5.25
N ALA A 158 2.20 21.01 6.00
CA ALA A 158 2.88 21.05 7.30
C ALA A 158 4.41 21.03 7.14
N HIS A 159 5.13 21.69 8.07
CA HIS A 159 6.60 21.73 8.21
C HIS A 159 7.37 21.56 6.89
N ILE A 160 7.08 22.43 5.91
CA ILE A 160 7.32 22.26 4.47
C ILE A 160 8.76 21.93 4.04
N TRP A 161 9.75 22.07 4.93
CA TRP A 161 11.16 21.81 4.65
C TRP A 161 11.71 20.49 5.17
N THR A 162 11.02 19.84 6.11
CA THR A 162 11.51 18.65 6.81
C THR A 162 11.94 17.57 5.81
N PRO A 163 13.21 17.08 5.80
CA PRO A 163 13.76 16.38 4.63
C PRO A 163 12.99 15.15 4.13
N HIS A 164 12.22 14.49 5.01
CA HIS A 164 11.60 13.18 4.78
C HIS A 164 10.07 13.19 4.57
N PHE A 165 9.33 14.17 5.09
CA PHE A 165 7.86 14.16 5.16
C PHE A 165 7.23 15.55 4.93
N SER A 166 7.69 16.27 3.91
CA SER A 166 7.24 17.64 3.69
C SER A 166 7.15 18.00 2.21
N LEU A 167 6.49 19.13 1.94
CA LEU A 167 6.22 19.62 0.59
C LEU A 167 7.50 19.84 -0.23
N PHE A 168 8.57 20.37 0.38
CA PHE A 168 9.85 20.66 -0.26
C PHE A 168 11.02 19.83 0.29
N GLY A 169 10.77 18.81 1.12
CA GLY A 169 11.82 17.99 1.73
C GLY A 169 12.80 17.36 0.74
N ALA A 170 14.09 17.37 1.07
CA ALA A 170 15.17 17.00 0.14
C ALA A 170 15.13 15.56 -0.42
N PHE A 171 14.37 14.64 0.18
CA PHE A 171 14.30 13.24 -0.25
C PHE A 171 12.97 12.84 -0.92
N SER A 172 11.85 13.40 -0.48
CA SER A 172 10.49 13.01 -0.91
C SER A 172 9.66 14.18 -1.46
N GLY A 173 10.05 15.42 -1.16
CA GLY A 173 9.35 16.64 -1.53
C GLY A 173 9.50 17.05 -2.99
N PHE A 174 8.61 17.93 -3.42
CA PHE A 174 8.56 18.55 -4.73
C PHE A 174 9.53 19.73 -4.82
N ASP A 175 9.74 20.25 -6.03
CA ASP A 175 10.46 21.52 -6.25
C ASP A 175 9.48 22.71 -6.39
N THR A 176 8.20 22.45 -6.67
CA THR A 176 7.11 23.46 -6.73
C THR A 176 5.83 22.98 -6.02
N ILE A 177 4.94 23.91 -5.67
CA ILE A 177 3.65 23.60 -5.03
C ILE A 177 2.63 23.12 -6.07
N GLU A 178 2.74 23.67 -7.28
CA GLU A 178 2.00 23.30 -8.49
C GLU A 178 2.15 21.81 -8.82
N GLU A 179 3.34 21.22 -8.69
CA GLU A 179 3.53 19.76 -8.87
C GLU A 179 2.78 18.92 -7.81
N CYS A 180 2.48 19.47 -6.64
CA CYS A 180 1.82 18.76 -5.55
C CYS A 180 0.29 18.83 -5.68
N PHE A 181 -0.24 20.04 -5.88
CA PHE A 181 -1.68 20.36 -5.82
C PHE A 181 -2.35 20.63 -7.18
N GLU A 182 -1.56 20.77 -8.26
CA GLU A 182 -2.05 20.90 -9.63
C GLU A 182 -3.11 22.00 -9.81
N ASP A 183 -4.28 21.66 -10.35
CA ASP A 183 -5.45 22.52 -10.56
C ASP A 183 -5.98 23.14 -9.25
N LEU A 184 -5.78 22.49 -8.11
CA LEU A 184 -6.22 22.95 -6.79
C LEU A 184 -5.17 23.79 -6.05
N THR A 185 -3.99 24.03 -6.63
CA THR A 185 -2.98 24.95 -6.08
C THR A 185 -3.52 26.33 -5.65
N PRO A 186 -4.48 26.97 -6.39
CA PRO A 186 -5.07 28.24 -5.97
C PRO A 186 -5.83 28.22 -4.64
N HIS A 187 -6.16 27.04 -4.09
CA HIS A 187 -6.81 26.88 -2.79
C HIS A 187 -5.83 26.73 -1.62
N ILE A 188 -4.52 26.61 -1.89
CA ILE A 188 -3.48 26.68 -0.86
C ILE A 188 -3.16 28.15 -0.59
N HIS A 189 -3.29 28.56 0.67
CA HIS A 189 -3.16 29.96 1.08
C HIS A 189 -2.11 30.20 2.18
N ALA A 190 -1.78 29.16 2.93
CA ALA A 190 -0.80 29.19 4.01
C ALA A 190 0.13 27.98 3.93
N LEU A 191 1.31 28.12 4.52
CA LEU A 191 2.32 27.06 4.63
C LEU A 191 2.93 27.11 6.03
N GLU A 192 3.16 25.95 6.64
CA GLU A 192 3.86 25.86 7.93
C GLU A 192 5.35 25.62 7.72
N THR A 193 6.21 26.46 8.28
CA THR A 193 7.66 26.42 8.04
C THR A 193 8.36 25.31 8.81
N GLY A 194 8.01 25.15 10.09
CA GLY A 194 8.52 24.13 11.00
C GLY A 194 9.93 24.38 11.54
N LEU A 195 10.22 23.66 12.63
CA LEU A 195 11.30 23.82 13.64
C LEU A 195 12.77 23.79 13.15
N SER A 196 13.07 24.01 11.87
CA SER A 196 14.44 24.04 11.32
C SER A 196 14.63 25.12 10.24
N SER A 197 13.63 25.99 10.05
CA SER A 197 13.69 27.18 9.20
C SER A 197 13.03 28.39 9.88
N ASP A 198 13.46 29.60 9.54
CA ASP A 198 12.89 30.85 10.06
C ASP A 198 12.43 31.78 8.90
N PRO A 199 11.74 32.91 9.17
CA PRO A 199 11.32 33.82 8.12
C PRO A 199 12.49 34.37 7.27
N PRO A 200 13.65 34.77 7.82
CA PRO A 200 14.85 35.11 7.05
C PRO A 200 15.29 34.05 6.03
N MET A 201 15.26 32.75 6.37
CA MET A 201 15.53 31.67 5.44
C MET A 201 14.45 31.60 4.36
N ASN A 202 13.17 31.65 4.76
CA ASN A 202 12.03 31.51 3.85
C ASN A 202 11.89 32.69 2.86
N TRP A 203 12.21 33.93 3.27
CA TRP A 203 12.19 35.11 2.41
C TRP A 203 13.16 35.02 1.21
N ARG A 204 14.11 34.08 1.26
CA ARG A 204 15.04 33.81 0.15
C ARG A 204 14.42 33.05 -1.02
N VAL A 205 13.20 32.53 -0.86
CA VAL A 205 12.48 31.69 -1.83
C VAL A 205 11.23 32.43 -2.31
N GLY A 206 11.34 33.18 -3.40
CA GLY A 206 10.28 34.07 -3.90
C GLY A 206 8.98 33.40 -4.32
N ALA A 207 8.99 32.08 -4.56
CA ALA A 207 7.78 31.29 -4.76
C ALA A 207 6.86 31.28 -3.51
N LEU A 208 7.41 31.55 -2.32
CA LEU A 208 6.66 31.57 -1.05
C LEU A 208 5.95 32.91 -0.78
N ASP A 209 6.34 34.01 -1.43
CA ASP A 209 5.84 35.37 -1.15
C ASP A 209 4.30 35.50 -1.23
N ARG A 210 3.63 34.63 -2.01
CA ARG A 210 2.17 34.65 -2.19
C ARG A 210 1.39 33.94 -1.08
N PHE A 211 2.06 33.26 -0.16
CA PHE A 211 1.45 32.47 0.91
C PHE A 211 1.64 33.12 2.28
N CYS A 212 0.71 32.87 3.19
CA CYS A 212 0.89 33.20 4.59
C CYS A 212 1.75 32.12 5.27
N LEU A 213 2.99 32.47 5.62
CA LEU A 213 3.83 31.61 6.44
C LEU A 213 3.35 31.65 7.89
N ILE A 214 3.16 30.47 8.49
CA ILE A 214 2.78 30.28 9.90
C ILE A 214 3.77 29.33 10.58
N SER A 215 3.91 29.47 11.90
CA SER A 215 4.87 28.70 12.71
C SER A 215 4.13 27.99 13.85
N ASN A 216 4.36 26.71 14.06
CA ASN A 216 3.64 25.89 15.04
C ASN A 216 4.56 24.84 15.67
N SER A 217 4.30 24.46 16.92
CA SER A 217 5.31 23.78 17.73
C SER A 217 5.52 22.29 17.44
N ASP A 218 4.68 21.66 16.60
CA ASP A 218 4.64 20.20 16.39
C ASP A 218 4.67 19.43 17.73
N ALA A 219 3.74 19.80 18.63
CA ALA A 219 3.79 19.36 20.02
C ALA A 219 3.36 17.89 20.19
N HIS A 220 4.37 17.01 20.25
CA HIS A 220 4.26 15.62 20.69
C HIS A 220 4.24 15.46 22.24
N SER A 221 4.22 16.56 23.01
CA SER A 221 3.99 16.57 24.46
C SER A 221 3.53 17.95 24.95
N PRO A 222 2.72 18.06 26.03
CA PRO A 222 2.19 19.35 26.48
C PRO A 222 3.27 20.38 26.85
N ALA A 223 4.41 19.93 27.36
CA ALA A 223 5.55 20.79 27.71
C ALA A 223 6.22 21.47 26.49
N LYS A 224 6.01 20.93 25.28
CA LYS A 224 6.57 21.44 24.02
C LYS A 224 5.66 22.43 23.28
N LEU A 225 4.46 22.70 23.79
CA LEU A 225 3.58 23.75 23.26
C LEU A 225 4.31 25.10 23.25
N GLY A 226 4.13 25.87 22.17
CA GLY A 226 4.70 27.20 22.02
C GLY A 226 6.22 27.25 21.79
N ARG A 227 6.87 26.18 21.32
CA ARG A 227 8.23 26.28 20.73
C ARG A 227 8.24 27.17 19.49
N GLU A 228 7.18 27.06 18.70
CA GLU A 228 6.75 28.04 17.70
C GLU A 228 5.30 28.40 17.98
N ALA A 229 4.89 29.61 17.59
CA ALA A 229 3.50 30.05 17.66
C ALA A 229 3.25 31.25 16.73
N ASN A 230 1.97 31.58 16.55
CA ASN A 230 1.52 32.71 15.75
C ASN A 230 0.97 33.83 16.65
N LEU A 231 1.20 35.09 16.26
CA LEU A 231 0.64 36.26 16.93
C LEU A 231 -0.59 36.75 16.16
N PHE A 232 -1.76 36.69 16.78
CA PHE A 232 -3.03 37.03 16.13
C PHE A 232 -3.67 38.28 16.75
N ASP A 233 -3.93 39.31 15.95
CA ASP A 233 -4.77 40.46 16.28
C ASP A 233 -6.08 40.36 15.49
N ILE A 234 -6.98 39.53 16.01
CA ILE A 234 -8.24 39.09 15.41
C ILE A 234 -9.37 39.17 16.45
N GLU A 235 -10.61 39.09 15.96
CA GLU A 235 -11.73 38.62 16.80
C GLU A 235 -11.51 37.13 17.15
N LEU A 236 -11.82 36.73 18.39
CA LEU A 236 -11.76 35.32 18.81
C LEU A 236 -12.92 34.55 18.16
N SER A 237 -12.73 34.14 16.92
CA SER A 237 -13.62 33.26 16.17
C SER A 237 -12.83 32.47 15.14
N TYR A 238 -13.39 31.36 14.67
CA TYR A 238 -12.83 30.61 13.55
C TYR A 238 -12.71 31.46 12.28
N GLN A 239 -13.67 32.34 11.99
CA GLN A 239 -13.57 33.27 10.86
C GLN A 239 -12.42 34.27 11.01
N GLY A 240 -12.17 34.76 12.23
CA GLY A 240 -11.00 35.59 12.54
C GLY A 240 -9.69 34.84 12.27
N LEU A 241 -9.58 33.61 12.76
CA LEU A 241 -8.42 32.74 12.54
C LEU A 241 -8.23 32.41 11.05
N ALA A 242 -9.28 32.05 10.34
CA ALA A 242 -9.24 31.76 8.91
C ALA A 242 -8.84 32.98 8.08
N GLY A 243 -9.31 34.18 8.44
CA GLY A 243 -8.86 35.44 7.85
C GLY A 243 -7.37 35.73 8.08
N ALA A 244 -6.85 35.39 9.26
CA ALA A 244 -5.43 35.55 9.57
C ALA A 244 -4.55 34.51 8.85
N VAL A 245 -4.95 33.24 8.81
CA VAL A 245 -4.18 32.16 8.19
C VAL A 245 -4.27 32.23 6.66
N GLN A 246 -5.44 32.33 6.06
CA GLN A 246 -5.57 32.30 4.59
C GLN A 246 -5.24 33.64 3.91
N GLN A 247 -5.53 34.76 4.57
CA GLN A 247 -5.45 36.10 3.94
C GLN A 247 -4.51 37.04 4.68
N GLY A 248 -3.89 36.59 5.76
CA GLY A 248 -2.97 37.41 6.54
C GLY A 248 -3.63 38.56 7.31
N ARG A 249 -4.96 38.60 7.37
CA ARG A 249 -5.72 39.68 8.03
C ARG A 249 -5.73 39.45 9.53
N GLY A 250 -4.88 40.18 10.25
CA GLY A 250 -4.70 40.02 11.70
C GLY A 250 -3.57 39.08 12.12
N LEU A 251 -2.82 38.47 11.19
CA LEU A 251 -1.57 37.77 11.54
C LEU A 251 -0.48 38.83 11.82
N ALA A 252 -0.23 39.15 13.08
CA ALA A 252 0.69 40.22 13.48
C ALA A 252 2.17 39.83 13.30
N GLY A 253 2.49 38.54 13.40
CA GLY A 253 3.85 38.00 13.33
C GLY A 253 3.91 36.56 13.86
N THR A 254 5.12 36.04 14.01
CA THR A 254 5.39 34.68 14.51
C THR A 254 6.36 34.68 15.69
N ILE A 255 6.26 33.66 16.53
CA ILE A 255 7.27 33.28 17.52
C ILE A 255 7.97 32.06 16.93
N GLU A 256 9.28 32.15 16.75
CA GLU A 256 10.09 31.13 16.09
C GLU A 256 10.94 30.36 17.09
N PHE A 257 11.09 29.06 16.83
CA PHE A 257 12.19 28.27 17.38
C PHE A 257 13.49 28.69 16.68
N PHE A 258 14.63 28.66 17.37
CA PHE A 258 15.90 28.91 16.68
C PHE A 258 16.15 27.80 15.65
N PRO A 259 16.26 28.11 14.35
CA PRO A 259 16.34 27.08 13.33
C PRO A 259 17.58 26.20 13.54
N GLU A 260 18.68 26.74 14.07
CA GLU A 260 19.89 26.00 14.45
C GLU A 260 19.66 24.97 15.56
N GLU A 261 18.69 25.17 16.46
CA GLU A 261 18.34 24.13 17.44
C GLU A 261 17.58 22.97 16.78
N GLY A 262 17.00 23.21 15.60
CA GLY A 262 16.33 22.24 14.76
C GLY A 262 17.17 21.02 14.38
N LYS A 263 16.55 19.84 14.48
CA LYS A 263 17.14 18.52 14.22
C LYS A 263 17.87 18.34 12.89
N TYR A 264 17.47 19.11 11.87
CA TYR A 264 17.91 18.94 10.49
C TYR A 264 18.34 20.26 9.88
N HIS A 265 18.78 21.24 10.69
CA HIS A 265 19.12 22.56 10.17
C HIS A 265 20.30 22.52 9.20
N PHE A 266 21.43 21.98 9.68
CA PHE A 266 22.64 21.77 8.89
C PHE A 266 22.68 20.38 8.27
N ASP A 267 23.53 20.25 7.26
CA ASP A 267 23.86 18.96 6.69
C ASP A 267 24.71 18.15 7.66
N GLY A 268 24.56 16.83 7.66
CA GLY A 268 25.46 16.04 8.48
C GLY A 268 25.35 14.52 8.38
N HIS A 269 26.15 13.87 9.21
CA HIS A 269 26.21 12.43 9.35
C HIS A 269 26.52 12.07 10.82
N ARG A 270 25.45 11.80 11.58
CA ARG A 270 25.42 11.61 13.04
C ARG A 270 26.49 10.64 13.53
N LYS A 271 26.64 9.51 12.82
CA LYS A 271 27.60 8.44 13.18
C LYS A 271 29.07 8.87 13.14
N CYS A 272 29.40 9.95 12.44
CA CYS A 272 30.75 10.51 12.40
C CYS A 272 30.87 11.83 13.19
N GLY A 273 29.81 12.28 13.87
CA GLY A 273 29.76 13.58 14.52
C GLY A 273 29.92 14.76 13.54
N LEU A 274 29.64 14.55 12.26
CA LEU A 274 29.86 15.54 11.22
C LEU A 274 28.61 16.43 11.07
N CYS A 275 28.73 17.69 11.48
CA CYS A 275 27.81 18.78 11.20
C CYS A 275 28.54 19.81 10.34
N ILE A 276 28.02 20.15 9.16
CA ILE A 276 28.68 21.07 8.22
C ILE A 276 27.69 21.96 7.47
N SER A 277 28.18 23.10 6.99
CA SER A 277 27.38 24.04 6.20
C SER A 277 27.09 23.52 4.78
N PRO A 278 26.03 24.02 4.10
CA PRO A 278 25.72 23.65 2.70
C PRO A 278 26.89 23.85 1.73
N GLN A 279 27.67 24.92 1.95
CA GLN A 279 28.83 25.25 1.13
C GLN A 279 29.98 24.26 1.33
N GLU A 280 30.12 23.67 2.51
CA GLU A 280 31.08 22.59 2.79
C GLU A 280 30.60 21.24 2.24
N THR A 281 29.32 20.90 2.39
CA THR A 281 28.72 19.69 1.81
C THR A 281 28.92 19.63 0.30
N SER A 282 28.76 20.77 -0.37
CA SER A 282 29.01 20.94 -1.80
C SER A 282 30.49 20.68 -2.16
N ARG A 283 31.44 21.15 -1.34
CA ARG A 283 32.88 20.87 -1.53
C ARG A 283 33.24 19.39 -1.38
N TYR A 284 32.53 18.66 -0.53
CA TYR A 284 32.71 17.21 -0.36
C TYR A 284 31.81 16.35 -1.29
N GLY A 285 31.11 16.96 -2.26
CA GLY A 285 30.28 16.24 -3.23
C GLY A 285 29.14 15.44 -2.59
N ASN A 286 28.50 16.02 -1.56
CA ASN A 286 27.41 15.40 -0.78
C ASN A 286 27.80 14.08 -0.09
N ARG A 287 29.09 13.86 0.19
CA ARG A 287 29.63 12.68 0.87
C ARG A 287 30.44 13.03 2.11
N CYS A 288 30.27 12.23 3.16
CA CYS A 288 30.95 12.38 4.43
C CYS A 288 32.47 12.16 4.25
N PRO A 289 33.35 13.15 4.50
CA PRO A 289 34.80 12.99 4.37
C PRO A 289 35.38 11.93 5.33
N VAL A 290 34.67 11.58 6.41
CA VAL A 290 35.11 10.58 7.40
C VAL A 290 34.87 9.14 6.94
N CYS A 291 33.78 8.86 6.21
CA CYS A 291 33.39 7.48 5.86
C CYS A 291 32.90 7.24 4.42
N GLY A 292 32.89 8.28 3.56
CA GLY A 292 32.51 8.20 2.14
C GLY A 292 31.01 8.01 1.84
N LYS A 293 30.18 7.82 2.86
CA LYS A 293 28.71 7.68 2.74
C LYS A 293 28.04 9.02 2.37
N LYS A 294 26.81 8.96 1.86
CA LYS A 294 26.01 10.19 1.62
C LYS A 294 25.79 10.95 2.92
N ILE A 295 25.75 12.27 2.83
CA ILE A 295 25.39 13.18 3.92
C ILE A 295 23.87 13.36 3.91
N THR A 296 23.24 13.45 5.09
CA THR A 296 21.83 13.85 5.22
C THR A 296 21.74 15.34 4.93
N ILE A 297 21.03 15.70 3.87
CA ILE A 297 20.84 17.10 3.46
C ILE A 297 19.85 17.77 4.42
N GLY A 298 20.30 18.85 5.04
CA GLY A 298 19.54 19.66 5.97
C GLY A 298 18.64 20.69 5.29
N VAL A 299 17.79 21.30 6.10
CA VAL A 299 16.81 22.32 5.72
C VAL A 299 17.49 23.55 5.13
N LEU A 300 18.60 24.02 5.71
CA LEU A 300 19.31 25.19 5.17
C LEU A 300 19.81 24.92 3.74
N ASN A 301 20.41 23.75 3.48
CA ASN A 301 20.85 23.38 2.13
C ASN A 301 19.66 23.27 1.16
N ARG A 302 18.55 22.65 1.59
CA ARG A 302 17.36 22.55 0.73
C ARG A 302 16.71 23.90 0.43
N VAL A 303 16.69 24.83 1.39
CA VAL A 303 16.30 26.24 1.16
C VAL A 303 17.26 26.89 0.16
N GLU A 304 18.58 26.69 0.30
CA GLU A 304 19.57 27.24 -0.66
C GLU A 304 19.39 26.73 -2.09
N GLN A 305 18.97 25.47 -2.27
CA GLN A 305 18.69 24.91 -3.60
C GLN A 305 17.48 25.56 -4.29
N LEU A 306 16.48 25.99 -3.52
CA LEU A 306 15.25 26.61 -4.06
C LEU A 306 15.25 28.14 -3.97
N ALA A 307 16.26 28.74 -3.32
CA ALA A 307 16.36 30.19 -3.15
C ALA A 307 16.70 30.92 -4.46
N ASP A 308 15.88 31.90 -4.82
CA ASP A 308 16.12 32.84 -5.92
C ASP A 308 16.82 34.14 -5.43
N ARG A 309 17.00 34.29 -4.12
CA ARG A 309 17.57 35.49 -3.47
C ARG A 309 18.76 35.17 -2.56
N GLY A 310 19.66 36.14 -2.45
CA GLY A 310 20.85 36.05 -1.60
C GLY A 310 20.54 35.98 -0.11
N GLU A 311 21.52 35.48 0.65
CA GLU A 311 21.49 35.46 2.11
C GLU A 311 21.36 36.88 2.69
N GLY A 312 20.64 37.02 3.81
CA GLY A 312 20.37 38.31 4.44
C GLY A 312 19.34 39.18 3.73
N PHE A 313 18.71 38.71 2.65
CA PHE A 313 17.57 39.38 2.02
C PHE A 313 16.43 39.58 3.03
N ARG A 314 15.87 40.80 3.08
CA ARG A 314 14.70 41.13 3.89
C ARG A 314 13.53 41.45 2.99
N LEU A 315 12.47 40.66 3.08
CA LEU A 315 11.23 40.89 2.34
C LEU A 315 10.57 42.19 2.85
N PRO A 316 10.32 43.22 2.01
CA PRO A 316 9.73 44.49 2.46
C PRO A 316 8.31 44.35 3.03
N THR A 317 7.59 43.30 2.62
CA THR A 317 6.27 42.89 3.13
C THR A 317 6.34 41.79 4.18
N GLY A 318 7.56 41.41 4.62
CA GLY A 318 7.77 40.39 5.65
C GLY A 318 7.19 40.81 6.99
N ARG A 319 6.50 39.88 7.65
CA ARG A 319 5.96 40.09 9.01
C ARG A 319 7.09 40.06 10.04
N PRO A 320 6.96 40.76 11.18
CA PRO A 320 7.91 40.63 12.27
C PRO A 320 7.86 39.23 12.88
N PHE A 321 8.98 38.79 13.43
CA PHE A 321 9.11 37.52 14.14
C PHE A 321 9.99 37.68 15.39
N GLU A 322 9.82 36.78 16.35
CA GLU A 322 10.59 36.75 17.61
C GLU A 322 11.15 35.34 17.82
N SER A 323 12.47 35.15 17.71
CA SER A 323 13.11 33.87 18.05
C SER A 323 13.24 33.73 19.57
N LEU A 324 12.65 32.68 20.15
CA LEU A 324 12.65 32.43 21.59
C LEU A 324 13.19 31.02 21.92
N VAL A 325 13.63 30.87 23.18
CA VAL A 325 13.99 29.58 23.79
C VAL A 325 13.00 29.34 24.94
N PRO A 326 12.40 28.14 25.05
CA PRO A 326 11.55 27.76 26.18
C PRO A 326 12.15 28.08 27.55
N LEU A 327 11.33 28.62 28.47
CA LEU A 327 11.84 29.09 29.77
C LEU A 327 12.57 28.02 30.61
N PRO A 328 12.19 26.73 30.62
CA PRO A 328 12.98 25.69 31.30
C PRO A 328 14.41 25.54 30.74
N GLU A 329 14.58 25.74 29.43
CA GLU A 329 15.88 25.70 28.76
C GLU A 329 16.69 26.98 29.02
N VAL A 330 16.04 28.14 29.03
CA VAL A 330 16.65 29.41 29.49
C VAL A 330 17.15 29.30 30.93
N ILE A 331 16.36 28.72 31.84
CA ILE A 331 16.76 28.46 33.24
C ILE A 331 17.95 27.50 33.27
N GLY A 332 17.89 26.40 32.52
CA GLY A 332 18.95 25.41 32.44
C GLY A 332 20.29 26.00 31.97
N ALA A 333 20.27 26.67 30.82
CA ALA A 333 21.43 27.33 30.22
C ALA A 333 21.99 28.45 31.12
N SER A 334 21.13 29.23 31.78
CA SER A 334 21.58 30.32 32.65
C SER A 334 22.19 29.84 33.98
N MET A 335 21.76 28.69 34.50
CA MET A 335 22.18 28.17 35.80
C MET A 335 23.18 26.99 35.70
N GLY A 336 23.57 26.58 34.49
CA GLY A 336 24.44 25.41 34.30
C GLY A 336 23.79 24.08 34.74
N ILE A 337 22.46 23.97 34.68
CA ILE A 337 21.70 22.78 35.09
C ILE A 337 20.91 22.19 33.92
N SER A 338 20.56 20.91 34.00
CA SER A 338 19.66 20.30 33.02
C SER A 338 18.27 20.95 33.07
N ALA A 339 17.78 21.39 31.90
CA ALA A 339 16.43 21.93 31.72
C ALA A 339 15.31 20.95 32.11
N MET A 340 15.57 19.64 31.95
CA MET A 340 14.67 18.55 32.39
C MET A 340 14.88 18.18 33.87
N GLY A 341 15.83 18.82 34.56
CA GLY A 341 16.17 18.52 35.95
C GLY A 341 15.15 19.10 36.94
N LYS A 342 14.96 18.40 38.06
CA LYS A 342 14.03 18.80 39.14
C LYS A 342 14.22 20.26 39.57
N LYS A 343 15.47 20.74 39.70
CA LYS A 343 15.79 22.13 40.07
C LYS A 343 15.26 23.15 39.03
N ALA A 344 15.37 22.86 37.74
CA ALA A 344 14.87 23.73 36.68
C ALA A 344 13.33 23.74 36.68
N SER A 345 12.69 22.58 36.87
CA SER A 345 11.24 22.48 37.03
C SER A 345 10.71 23.24 38.25
N GLU A 346 11.34 23.08 39.42
CA GLU A 346 10.99 23.85 40.64
C GLU A 346 11.13 25.36 40.42
N LYS A 347 12.20 25.78 39.72
CA LYS A 347 12.45 27.19 39.40
C LYS A 347 11.44 27.76 38.40
N TYR A 348 11.07 26.97 37.40
CA TYR A 348 10.02 27.29 36.43
C TYR A 348 8.67 27.52 37.13
N GLU A 349 8.22 26.58 37.97
CA GLU A 349 6.96 26.74 38.71
C GLU A 349 6.99 27.95 39.67
N GLN A 350 8.13 28.24 40.31
CA GLN A 350 8.32 29.46 41.11
C GLN A 350 8.11 30.72 40.26
N MET A 351 8.70 30.76 39.05
CA MET A 351 8.62 31.91 38.16
C MET A 351 7.19 32.09 37.61
N ILE A 352 6.53 31.02 37.18
CA ILE A 352 5.13 31.06 36.72
C ILE A 352 4.20 31.55 37.84
N GLY A 353 4.39 31.07 39.07
CA GLY A 353 3.59 31.50 40.23
C GLY A 353 3.83 32.95 40.67
N ALA A 354 5.02 33.51 40.42
CA ALA A 354 5.40 34.85 40.87
C ALA A 354 5.26 35.94 39.80
N LEU A 355 5.44 35.61 38.53
CA LEU A 355 5.52 36.57 37.41
C LEU A 355 4.43 36.37 36.34
N GLY A 356 3.70 35.25 36.36
CA GLY A 356 2.69 34.93 35.35
C GLY A 356 3.21 34.02 34.23
N PRO A 357 2.51 33.95 33.08
CA PRO A 357 2.79 32.96 32.04
C PRO A 357 4.16 33.10 31.34
N GLU A 358 4.65 32.00 30.77
CA GLU A 358 5.99 31.90 30.15
C GLU A 358 6.26 32.99 29.11
N PHE A 359 5.38 33.18 28.13
CA PHE A 359 5.58 34.20 27.10
C PHE A 359 5.58 35.62 27.67
N THR A 360 4.77 35.90 28.69
CA THR A 360 4.79 37.18 29.42
C THR A 360 6.15 37.38 30.10
N ILE A 361 6.70 36.35 30.76
CA ILE A 361 8.04 36.38 31.35
C ILE A 361 9.13 36.59 30.29
N LEU A 362 9.09 35.84 29.19
CA LEU A 362 10.13 35.87 28.16
C LEU A 362 10.12 37.17 27.35
N ARG A 363 8.96 37.80 27.14
CA ARG A 363 8.80 38.95 26.24
C ARG A 363 8.57 40.28 26.96
N GLU A 364 7.70 40.31 27.96
CA GLU A 364 7.11 41.54 28.50
C GLU A 364 7.68 41.98 29.86
N ILE A 365 7.81 41.07 30.84
CA ILE A 365 8.17 41.43 32.22
C ILE A 365 9.53 42.17 32.26
N PRO A 366 9.67 43.28 33.02
CA PRO A 366 10.95 43.96 33.18
C PRO A 366 12.04 43.05 33.78
N VAL A 367 13.26 43.14 33.25
CA VAL A 367 14.42 42.34 33.69
C VAL A 367 14.71 42.51 35.19
N GLU A 368 14.40 43.68 35.77
CA GLU A 368 14.54 43.96 37.20
C GLU A 368 13.57 43.13 38.08
N ASP A 369 12.35 42.85 37.60
CA ASP A 369 11.37 42.07 38.33
C ASP A 369 11.61 40.57 38.16
N ILE A 370 12.08 40.16 36.97
CA ILE A 370 12.67 38.83 36.74
C ILE A 370 13.84 38.61 37.70
N ARG A 371 14.74 39.59 37.87
CA ARG A 371 15.90 39.46 38.78
C ARG A 371 15.48 39.22 40.23
N LYS A 372 14.43 39.88 40.71
CA LYS A 372 13.89 39.69 42.08
C LYS A 372 13.33 38.29 42.30
N ALA A 373 12.62 37.71 41.32
CA ALA A 373 11.98 36.40 41.45
C ALA A 373 12.92 35.22 41.08
N ALA A 374 13.75 35.42 40.06
CA ALA A 374 14.54 34.36 39.43
C ALA A 374 16.03 34.38 39.80
N GLY A 375 16.60 35.55 40.14
CA GLY A 375 18.04 35.76 40.36
C GLY A 375 18.73 36.46 39.18
N SER A 376 20.00 36.84 39.36
CA SER A 376 20.80 37.58 38.37
C SER A 376 21.02 36.80 37.07
N LEU A 377 21.42 35.53 37.18
CA LEU A 377 21.74 34.67 36.03
C LEU A 377 20.57 34.51 35.06
N VAL A 378 19.38 34.10 35.56
CA VAL A 378 18.20 33.89 34.71
C VAL A 378 17.69 35.22 34.10
N ALA A 379 17.78 36.32 34.85
CA ALA A 379 17.43 37.64 34.35
C ALA A 379 18.38 38.12 33.23
N GLU A 380 19.69 37.84 33.35
CA GLU A 380 20.68 38.12 32.31
C GLU A 380 20.49 37.21 31.08
N GLY A 381 20.21 35.92 31.27
CA GLY A 381 19.89 34.99 30.18
C GLY A 381 18.69 35.47 29.35
N ILE A 382 17.60 35.88 30.00
CA ILE A 382 16.43 36.49 29.32
C ILE A 382 16.79 37.83 28.67
N ARG A 383 17.64 38.66 29.29
CA ARG A 383 18.12 39.92 28.70
C ARG A 383 18.90 39.70 27.41
N ARG A 384 19.73 38.65 27.36
CA ARG A 384 20.53 38.26 26.20
C ARG A 384 19.65 37.68 25.09
N LEU A 385 18.76 36.75 25.44
CA LEU A 385 17.75 36.18 24.53
C LEU A 385 16.93 37.28 23.83
N ARG A 386 16.37 38.24 24.57
CA ARG A 386 15.60 39.37 24.03
C ARG A 386 16.39 40.30 23.07
N ARG A 387 17.72 40.20 23.04
CA ARG A 387 18.59 40.96 22.13
C ARG A 387 19.19 40.11 21.01
N GLY A 388 18.91 38.81 20.97
CA GLY A 388 19.58 37.87 20.08
C GLY A 388 21.07 37.65 20.41
N GLU A 389 21.52 38.02 21.62
CA GLU A 389 22.88 37.80 22.13
C GLU A 389 23.06 36.32 22.53
N VAL A 390 23.00 35.39 21.56
CA VAL A 390 22.99 33.93 21.78
C VAL A 390 24.07 33.19 20.99
N GLU A 391 24.67 32.17 21.60
CA GLU A 391 25.59 31.22 20.95
C GLU A 391 24.78 30.07 20.31
N ARG A 392 25.13 29.65 19.09
CA ARG A 392 24.34 28.69 18.31
C ARG A 392 25.20 27.50 17.90
N THR A 393 24.85 26.31 18.37
CA THR A 393 25.40 25.03 17.88
C THR A 393 24.34 24.36 17.01
N PRO A 394 24.55 24.21 15.68
CA PRO A 394 23.52 23.70 14.78
C PRO A 394 23.27 22.19 14.93
N GLY A 395 21.99 21.82 14.93
CA GLY A 395 21.50 20.45 14.83
C GLY A 395 21.59 19.89 13.41
N PHE A 396 21.73 18.58 13.31
CA PHE A 396 22.01 17.87 12.06
C PHE A 396 21.60 16.40 12.15
N ASP A 397 21.22 15.82 11.00
CA ASP A 397 20.94 14.39 10.85
C ASP A 397 20.08 13.80 11.99
N GLY A 398 19.10 14.58 12.48
CA GLY A 398 18.12 14.21 13.51
C GLY A 398 18.51 14.48 14.97
N GLU A 399 19.70 15.04 15.24
CA GLU A 399 20.10 15.55 16.56
C GLU A 399 19.74 17.03 16.70
N TYR A 400 19.08 17.40 17.80
CA TYR A 400 18.82 18.80 18.15
C TYR A 400 20.13 19.55 18.38
N GLY A 401 20.18 20.80 17.92
CA GLY A 401 21.25 21.74 18.24
C GLY A 401 21.19 22.22 19.69
N LYS A 402 21.93 23.29 19.99
CA LYS A 402 21.95 23.92 21.32
C LYS A 402 22.08 25.42 21.21
N ILE A 403 21.29 26.14 22.00
CA ILE A 403 21.40 27.59 22.19
C ILE A 403 22.05 27.90 23.54
N GLY A 404 23.22 28.55 23.50
CA GLY A 404 23.93 29.05 24.67
C GLY A 404 23.54 30.49 24.97
N LEU A 405 23.29 30.81 26.25
CA LEU A 405 22.95 32.17 26.71
C LEU A 405 24.05 32.81 27.54
N LEU A 406 24.69 32.03 28.41
CA LEU A 406 25.81 32.44 29.27
C LEU A 406 26.97 31.47 29.09
N THR A 407 28.18 32.00 29.01
CA THR A 407 29.40 31.19 29.13
C THR A 407 29.64 30.81 30.59
N PRO A 408 30.43 29.75 30.89
CA PRO A 408 30.87 29.46 32.25
C PRO A 408 31.57 30.65 32.93
N GLU A 409 32.28 31.47 32.14
CA GLU A 409 32.95 32.69 32.57
C GLU A 409 31.93 33.77 32.98
N ASP A 410 30.89 34.01 32.17
CA ASP A 410 29.76 34.89 32.51
C ASP A 410 29.12 34.49 33.83
N ILE A 411 28.77 33.21 33.99
CA ILE A 411 28.13 32.66 35.20
C ILE A 411 29.04 32.95 36.41
N SER A 412 30.32 32.59 36.34
CA SER A 412 31.26 32.82 37.44
C SER A 412 31.45 34.32 37.77
N SER A 413 31.36 35.22 36.79
CA SER A 413 31.45 36.67 37.01
C SER A 413 30.20 37.26 37.67
N LEU A 414 29.01 36.76 37.30
CA LEU A 414 27.70 37.23 37.79
C LEU A 414 27.37 36.67 39.17
N GLU A 415 27.87 35.48 39.50
CA GLU A 415 27.94 34.98 40.88
C GLU A 415 29.02 35.71 41.67
N GLY A 416 30.20 35.96 41.08
CA GLY A 416 31.30 36.68 41.72
C GLY A 416 30.97 38.13 42.13
N GLN A 417 30.11 38.83 41.38
CA GLN A 417 29.66 40.18 41.75
C GLN A 417 28.78 40.22 43.01
N LEU A 418 28.26 39.08 43.50
CA LEU A 418 27.59 39.00 44.81
C LEU A 418 28.57 38.95 46.00
N SER A 419 29.88 38.77 45.76
CA SER A 419 30.91 38.67 46.81
C SER A 419 31.53 39.99 47.28
N PHE A 420 30.99 41.14 46.85
CA PHE A 420 31.45 42.47 47.30
C PHE A 420 30.84 42.98 48.62
N PHE A 421 30.16 42.10 49.37
CA PHE A 421 29.96 42.28 50.81
C PHE A 421 30.51 41.06 51.57
N THR A 422 31.21 41.35 52.69
CA THR A 422 31.93 40.41 53.59
C THR A 422 33.08 39.61 52.98
N ALA A 423 34.22 40.29 52.79
CA ALA A 423 35.52 39.68 52.52
C ALA A 423 36.19 39.15 53.81
N GLU A 424 35.71 38.04 54.37
CA GLU A 424 36.39 37.40 55.52
C GLU A 424 36.43 35.86 55.53
N GLU A 425 35.70 35.16 54.65
CA GLU A 425 35.77 33.70 54.53
C GLU A 425 36.22 33.24 53.14
N LEU A 426 36.93 32.10 53.09
CA LEU A 426 37.42 31.40 51.89
C LEU A 426 38.62 32.03 51.16
N ARG A 427 39.75 32.14 51.88
CA ARG A 427 41.07 31.94 51.27
C ARG A 427 41.29 30.45 50.98
N GLY A 428 41.65 30.08 49.75
CA GLY A 428 42.12 28.72 49.44
C GLY A 428 42.41 28.47 47.96
N THR A 429 43.70 28.53 47.58
CA THR A 429 44.36 27.83 46.45
C THR A 429 43.73 27.92 45.04
N GLU A 430 44.35 28.60 44.06
CA GLU A 430 45.43 28.09 43.15
C GLU A 430 44.98 26.90 42.26
N ASN A 431 45.21 26.75 40.94
CA ASN A 431 45.80 27.48 39.79
C ASN A 431 45.24 26.82 38.48
N GLY A 432 45.35 27.30 37.22
CA GLY A 432 45.94 28.51 36.62
C GLY A 432 46.58 28.23 35.23
N LYS A 433 46.63 29.23 34.31
CA LYS A 433 47.24 29.30 32.94
C LYS A 433 46.32 29.05 31.72
N GLN A 434 46.07 30.07 30.90
CA GLN A 434 46.72 30.46 29.60
C GLN A 434 46.16 29.67 28.39
N ALA A 435 45.39 30.22 27.46
CA ALA A 435 45.55 31.41 26.58
C ALA A 435 46.53 31.19 25.40
N GLU A 436 46.03 31.30 24.16
CA GLU A 436 46.63 32.11 23.07
C GLU A 436 45.68 32.30 21.88
N GLU A 437 45.99 33.26 21.01
CA GLU A 437 45.04 34.01 20.15
C GLU A 437 45.48 34.04 18.66
N ARG A 438 44.50 34.21 17.73
CA ARG A 438 44.60 34.98 16.45
C ARG A 438 45.44 34.44 15.26
N PRO A 439 45.29 34.99 14.03
CA PRO A 439 44.06 35.46 13.37
C PRO A 439 43.95 35.13 11.84
N GLU A 440 42.79 35.48 11.29
CA GLU A 440 42.39 35.85 9.91
C GLU A 440 43.47 36.13 8.83
N GLU A 441 43.14 35.84 7.56
CA GLU A 441 42.88 36.94 6.58
C GLU A 441 42.08 36.50 5.33
N THR A 442 41.47 37.49 4.68
CA THR A 442 40.46 37.38 3.59
C THR A 442 41.04 37.41 2.17
N ARG A 443 40.24 37.01 1.16
CA ARG A 443 40.00 37.83 -0.06
C ARG A 443 38.91 37.26 -0.98
N ALA A 444 38.05 38.17 -1.47
CA ALA A 444 37.00 37.91 -2.46
C ALA A 444 37.40 38.33 -3.88
N ARG A 445 36.71 37.80 -4.91
CA ARG A 445 36.50 38.44 -6.23
C ARG A 445 35.45 37.72 -7.09
N ASP A 446 34.20 38.16 -6.94
CA ASP A 446 33.36 38.84 -7.95
C ASP A 446 33.26 38.35 -9.42
N SER A 447 32.14 38.74 -10.05
CA SER A 447 31.71 38.63 -11.46
C SER A 447 31.06 37.33 -11.98
N SER A 448 30.06 37.33 -12.88
CA SER A 448 28.82 38.13 -13.00
C SER A 448 28.00 37.73 -14.26
N VAL A 449 26.66 37.63 -14.13
CA VAL A 449 25.62 37.94 -15.15
C VAL A 449 25.47 37.04 -16.41
N GLY A 450 24.22 36.66 -16.75
CA GLY A 450 23.84 36.44 -18.16
C GLY A 450 22.62 35.56 -18.54
N GLN A 451 21.39 36.02 -18.28
CA GLN A 451 20.16 35.98 -19.15
C GLN A 451 19.76 34.65 -19.88
N THR A 452 18.60 34.02 -19.66
CA THR A 452 17.16 34.43 -19.80
C THR A 452 16.64 34.56 -21.25
N ILE A 453 15.68 33.68 -21.63
CA ILE A 453 14.56 33.78 -22.62
C ILE A 453 13.66 32.54 -22.33
N ILE A 454 12.40 32.59 -21.87
CA ILE A 454 11.14 33.26 -22.29
C ILE A 454 10.26 32.39 -23.25
N SER A 455 9.37 31.61 -22.63
CA SER A 455 7.96 31.26 -22.96
C SER A 455 7.48 30.94 -24.39
N ARG A 456 6.61 29.90 -24.50
CA ARG A 456 5.23 30.09 -25.00
C ARG A 456 4.26 28.94 -24.62
N GLU A 457 3.00 29.31 -24.42
CA GLU A 457 1.87 28.47 -23.98
C GLU A 457 1.13 27.81 -25.15
N LEU A 458 0.31 26.78 -24.89
CA LEU A 458 -1.14 26.71 -25.25
C LEU A 458 -1.80 25.35 -24.87
N PHE A 459 -2.99 25.43 -24.25
CA PHE A 459 -3.94 24.34 -23.91
C PHE A 459 -4.82 23.95 -25.14
N PRO A 460 -5.89 23.10 -25.10
CA PRO A 460 -6.49 22.30 -23.99
C PRO A 460 -7.00 20.85 -24.33
N GLY A 461 -7.39 20.07 -23.30
CA GLY A 461 -8.68 19.31 -23.30
C GLY A 461 -8.72 17.77 -23.23
N GLU A 462 -9.66 17.27 -22.40
CA GLU A 462 -10.21 15.88 -22.30
C GLU A 462 -9.40 14.82 -21.48
N PRO A 463 -9.96 13.62 -21.13
CA PRO A 463 -10.43 13.35 -19.76
C PRO A 463 -9.61 12.28 -19.02
N TRP A 464 -9.46 12.41 -17.71
CA TRP A 464 -8.55 11.58 -16.90
C TRP A 464 -8.97 10.10 -16.84
N ALA A 465 -8.34 9.28 -17.68
CA ALA A 465 -8.38 7.81 -17.57
C ALA A 465 -7.50 7.36 -16.41
N ALA A 466 -7.97 6.43 -15.57
CA ALA A 466 -7.26 6.01 -14.36
C ALA A 466 -5.82 5.53 -14.65
N GLU A 467 -4.83 6.34 -14.28
CA GLU A 467 -3.41 6.07 -14.49
C GLU A 467 -2.90 4.98 -13.55
N GLN A 468 -3.16 3.72 -13.93
CA GLN A 468 -2.48 2.56 -13.37
C GLN A 468 -1.02 2.54 -13.83
N ASN A 469 -0.15 3.25 -13.10
CA ASN A 469 1.31 3.03 -13.08
C ASN A 469 1.94 2.80 -14.46
N SER A 470 1.47 3.54 -15.48
CA SER A 470 2.12 3.54 -16.79
C SER A 470 3.39 4.35 -16.64
N SER A 471 4.53 3.67 -16.59
CA SER A 471 5.77 4.25 -17.07
C SER A 471 5.46 4.94 -18.40
N ALA A 472 5.75 6.24 -18.52
CA ALA A 472 5.69 6.93 -19.80
C ALA A 472 6.37 6.05 -20.86
N PRO A 473 5.83 5.94 -22.10
CA PRO A 473 6.31 4.96 -23.07
C PRO A 473 7.81 5.14 -23.28
N ALA A 474 8.59 4.24 -22.67
CA ALA A 474 10.03 4.20 -22.82
C ALA A 474 10.30 4.12 -24.32
N ALA A 475 11.08 5.07 -24.84
CA ALA A 475 11.29 5.26 -26.28
C ALA A 475 11.51 3.91 -26.95
N PRO A 476 10.71 3.56 -27.98
CA PRO A 476 10.37 2.18 -28.32
C PRO A 476 11.61 1.30 -28.39
N GLU A 477 11.83 0.55 -27.32
CA GLU A 477 13.04 -0.24 -27.20
C GLU A 477 13.07 -1.24 -28.35
N ARG A 478 14.21 -1.30 -29.04
CA ARG A 478 14.35 -2.16 -30.20
C ARG A 478 14.29 -3.63 -29.76
N LEU A 479 13.55 -4.45 -30.50
CA LEU A 479 13.63 -5.91 -30.34
C LEU A 479 15.10 -6.34 -30.54
N ASN A 480 15.57 -7.23 -29.67
CA ASN A 480 16.88 -7.86 -29.83
C ASN A 480 16.89 -8.79 -31.06
N GLU A 481 18.06 -9.32 -31.42
CA GLU A 481 18.22 -10.15 -32.63
C GLU A 481 17.36 -11.43 -32.60
N ARG A 482 17.27 -12.10 -31.44
CA ARG A 482 16.48 -13.33 -31.25
C ARG A 482 14.97 -13.11 -31.21
N GLN A 483 14.53 -12.02 -30.59
CA GLN A 483 13.12 -11.59 -30.60
C GLN A 483 12.70 -11.22 -32.02
N ARG A 484 13.56 -10.55 -32.79
CA ARG A 484 13.29 -10.27 -34.20
C ARG A 484 13.27 -11.55 -35.05
N GLU A 485 14.23 -12.46 -34.83
CA GLU A 485 14.24 -13.79 -35.45
C GLU A 485 12.89 -14.50 -35.22
N ALA A 486 12.39 -14.51 -33.99
CA ALA A 486 11.08 -15.09 -33.64
C ALA A 486 9.90 -14.36 -34.30
N VAL A 487 9.90 -13.02 -34.29
CA VAL A 487 8.82 -12.20 -34.87
C VAL A 487 8.74 -12.36 -36.39
N GLU A 488 9.88 -12.44 -37.09
CA GLU A 488 9.95 -12.49 -38.57
C GLU A 488 9.92 -13.92 -39.14
N ARG A 489 10.10 -14.98 -38.31
CA ARG A 489 10.19 -16.36 -38.80
C ARG A 489 8.91 -16.82 -39.51
N ILE A 490 9.01 -17.18 -40.79
CA ILE A 490 7.94 -17.86 -41.52
C ILE A 490 8.23 -19.38 -41.48
N SER A 491 7.36 -20.12 -40.81
CA SER A 491 7.42 -21.58 -40.64
C SER A 491 6.02 -22.09 -40.29
N ARG A 492 5.71 -23.35 -40.63
CA ARG A 492 4.44 -23.99 -40.23
C ARG A 492 4.30 -24.09 -38.71
N GLY A 493 5.42 -24.29 -38.02
CA GLY A 493 5.52 -24.25 -36.56
C GLY A 493 6.72 -23.42 -36.10
N VAL A 494 6.50 -22.55 -35.13
CA VAL A 494 7.55 -21.80 -34.40
C VAL A 494 7.32 -22.01 -32.90
N ALA A 495 8.35 -22.42 -32.18
CA ALA A 495 8.35 -22.53 -30.72
C ALA A 495 9.41 -21.61 -30.13
N VAL A 496 8.99 -20.68 -29.29
CA VAL A 496 9.85 -19.70 -28.63
C VAL A 496 9.99 -20.06 -27.15
N ILE A 497 11.15 -20.57 -26.78
CA ILE A 497 11.49 -20.91 -25.39
C ILE A 497 12.12 -19.67 -24.76
N ALA A 498 11.44 -19.07 -23.79
CA ALA A 498 11.74 -17.73 -23.32
C ALA A 498 11.57 -17.61 -21.81
N GLY A 499 12.70 -17.56 -21.11
CA GLY A 499 12.76 -17.50 -19.65
C GLY A 499 12.03 -16.29 -19.03
N PRO A 500 11.93 -16.23 -17.69
CA PRO A 500 11.29 -15.11 -17.00
C PRO A 500 12.01 -13.81 -17.36
N GLY A 501 11.26 -12.73 -17.59
CA GLY A 501 11.83 -11.44 -17.98
C GLY A 501 12.42 -11.38 -19.40
N ALA A 502 12.32 -12.43 -20.23
CA ALA A 502 12.86 -12.43 -21.60
C ALA A 502 11.99 -11.69 -22.65
N GLY A 503 10.89 -11.06 -22.21
CA GLY A 503 10.00 -10.31 -23.08
C GLY A 503 9.02 -11.17 -23.88
N LYS A 504 8.47 -12.25 -23.31
CA LYS A 504 7.44 -13.11 -23.95
C LYS A 504 6.30 -12.30 -24.57
N THR A 505 5.55 -11.58 -23.75
CA THR A 505 4.41 -10.73 -24.16
C THR A 505 4.82 -9.67 -25.18
N ARG A 506 6.03 -9.10 -25.09
CA ARG A 506 6.56 -8.13 -26.06
C ARG A 506 6.83 -8.77 -27.42
N THR A 507 7.39 -9.96 -27.44
CA THR A 507 7.64 -10.76 -28.65
C THR A 507 6.32 -11.18 -29.29
N LEU A 508 5.34 -11.57 -28.48
CA LEU A 508 4.00 -11.99 -28.94
C LEU A 508 3.20 -10.83 -29.54
N VAL A 509 3.17 -9.66 -28.90
CA VAL A 509 2.54 -8.44 -29.46
C VAL A 509 3.25 -8.00 -30.74
N ALA A 510 4.59 -8.03 -30.78
CA ALA A 510 5.33 -7.72 -31.99
C ALA A 510 5.06 -8.72 -33.14
N ARG A 511 4.84 -10.01 -32.85
CA ARG A 511 4.41 -11.00 -33.85
C ARG A 511 3.01 -10.70 -34.39
N LEU A 512 2.07 -10.29 -33.52
CA LEU A 512 0.74 -9.86 -33.95
C LEU A 512 0.80 -8.63 -34.87
N GLN A 513 1.57 -7.60 -34.49
CA GLN A 513 1.78 -6.41 -35.33
C GLN A 513 2.44 -6.76 -36.66
N TYR A 514 3.47 -7.62 -36.67
CA TYR A 514 4.10 -8.09 -37.91
C TYR A 514 3.13 -8.84 -38.85
N LEU A 515 2.21 -9.65 -38.29
CA LEU A 515 1.19 -10.33 -39.10
C LEU A 515 0.17 -9.34 -39.70
N LEU A 516 -0.27 -8.35 -38.94
CA LEU A 516 -1.29 -7.38 -39.34
C LEU A 516 -0.75 -6.28 -40.27
N GLU A 517 0.39 -5.69 -39.92
CA GLU A 517 0.92 -4.47 -40.55
C GLU A 517 1.85 -4.80 -41.74
N GLU A 518 2.85 -5.65 -41.52
CA GLU A 518 3.87 -5.99 -42.53
C GLU A 518 3.42 -7.11 -43.48
N ARG A 519 2.74 -8.14 -42.96
CA ARG A 519 2.22 -9.26 -43.76
C ARG A 519 0.77 -9.10 -44.23
N GLN A 520 0.07 -8.08 -43.75
CA GLN A 520 -1.30 -7.74 -44.17
C GLN A 520 -2.29 -8.91 -44.08
N ILE A 521 -2.15 -9.74 -43.03
CA ILE A 521 -3.07 -10.85 -42.75
C ILE A 521 -4.39 -10.28 -42.21
N PRO A 522 -5.56 -10.74 -42.70
CA PRO A 522 -6.85 -10.31 -42.17
C PRO A 522 -6.99 -10.61 -40.66
N PRO A 523 -7.44 -9.66 -39.82
CA PRO A 523 -7.60 -9.88 -38.37
C PRO A 523 -8.38 -11.14 -38.01
N GLU A 524 -9.42 -11.46 -38.78
CA GLU A 524 -10.28 -12.63 -38.61
C GLU A 524 -9.60 -13.98 -38.91
N GLU A 525 -8.44 -13.99 -39.57
CA GLU A 525 -7.60 -15.19 -39.77
C GLU A 525 -6.67 -15.48 -38.56
N ILE A 526 -6.56 -14.55 -37.61
CA ILE A 526 -5.60 -14.58 -36.49
C ILE A 526 -6.29 -14.88 -35.16
N THR A 527 -5.75 -15.84 -34.42
CA THR A 527 -6.15 -16.17 -33.05
C THR A 527 -4.96 -16.12 -32.09
N ALA A 528 -5.14 -15.48 -30.94
CA ALA A 528 -4.16 -15.35 -29.87
C ALA A 528 -4.73 -15.87 -28.54
N VAL A 529 -4.25 -17.03 -28.09
CA VAL A 529 -4.68 -17.70 -26.86
C VAL A 529 -3.75 -17.31 -25.71
N THR A 530 -4.31 -16.87 -24.58
CA THR A 530 -3.57 -16.57 -23.35
C THR A 530 -3.97 -17.48 -22.20
N PHE A 531 -3.14 -17.55 -21.15
CA PHE A 531 -3.52 -18.25 -19.93
C PHE A 531 -4.50 -17.42 -19.05
N THR A 532 -4.32 -16.11 -18.96
CA THR A 532 -5.15 -15.21 -18.12
C THR A 532 -5.94 -14.20 -18.96
N HIS A 533 -7.05 -13.69 -18.40
CA HIS A 533 -7.82 -12.60 -19.00
C HIS A 533 -7.00 -11.30 -19.07
N LYS A 534 -6.27 -10.98 -18.00
CA LYS A 534 -5.41 -9.80 -17.93
C LYS A 534 -4.35 -9.77 -19.02
N ALA A 535 -3.74 -10.92 -19.36
CA ALA A 535 -2.76 -10.99 -20.45
C ALA A 535 -3.39 -10.64 -21.81
N ALA A 536 -4.63 -11.08 -22.07
CA ALA A 536 -5.36 -10.70 -23.29
C ALA A 536 -5.70 -9.20 -23.33
N GLU A 537 -6.12 -8.61 -22.21
CA GLU A 537 -6.38 -7.16 -22.11
C GLU A 537 -5.10 -6.34 -22.31
N GLU A 538 -4.00 -6.75 -21.68
CA GLU A 538 -2.69 -6.10 -21.80
C GLU A 538 -2.14 -6.18 -23.24
N MET A 539 -2.32 -7.31 -23.94
CA MET A 539 -1.97 -7.40 -25.36
C MET A 539 -2.82 -6.46 -26.22
N ARG A 540 -4.15 -6.41 -26.03
CA ARG A 540 -5.01 -5.46 -26.77
C ARG A 540 -4.60 -4.00 -26.52
N ALA A 541 -4.31 -3.65 -25.27
CA ALA A 541 -3.92 -2.29 -24.89
C ALA A 541 -2.56 -1.85 -25.47
N ARG A 542 -1.68 -2.81 -25.79
CA ARG A 542 -0.37 -2.57 -26.43
C ARG A 542 -0.42 -2.52 -27.95
N MET A 543 -1.53 -2.91 -28.58
CA MET A 543 -1.73 -2.81 -30.02
C MET A 543 -2.18 -1.40 -30.42
N THR A 544 -1.90 -1.01 -31.66
CA THR A 544 -2.36 0.26 -32.24
C THR A 544 -3.89 0.30 -32.29
N ALA A 545 -4.51 1.42 -31.89
CA ALA A 545 -5.97 1.54 -31.82
C ALA A 545 -6.65 1.19 -33.16
N GLY A 546 -7.65 0.30 -33.11
CA GLY A 546 -8.34 -0.24 -34.29
C GLY A 546 -7.66 -1.44 -34.98
N SER A 547 -6.35 -1.65 -34.83
CA SER A 547 -5.64 -2.77 -35.49
C SER A 547 -6.04 -4.16 -34.95
N ALA A 548 -6.52 -4.23 -33.71
CA ALA A 548 -6.95 -5.46 -33.05
C ALA A 548 -8.42 -5.84 -33.33
N GLU A 549 -9.19 -5.00 -34.03
CA GLU A 549 -10.60 -5.28 -34.31
C GLU A 549 -10.73 -6.48 -35.27
N GLY A 550 -11.35 -7.56 -34.79
CA GLY A 550 -11.53 -8.81 -35.53
C GLY A 550 -10.61 -9.96 -35.07
N VAL A 551 -9.48 -9.68 -34.43
CA VAL A 551 -8.58 -10.72 -33.88
C VAL A 551 -9.26 -11.50 -32.78
N TRP A 552 -9.22 -12.83 -32.85
CA TRP A 552 -9.74 -13.70 -31.80
C TRP A 552 -8.73 -13.79 -30.65
N MET A 553 -8.96 -13.05 -29.58
CA MET A 553 -8.04 -12.99 -28.43
C MET A 553 -8.75 -13.32 -27.12
N GLY A 554 -8.16 -14.20 -26.31
CA GLY A 554 -8.72 -14.58 -25.01
C GLY A 554 -8.12 -15.87 -24.45
N THR A 555 -8.67 -16.34 -23.33
CA THR A 555 -8.31 -17.64 -22.75
C THR A 555 -8.92 -18.80 -23.52
N PHE A 556 -8.39 -20.02 -23.34
CA PHE A 556 -9.01 -21.25 -23.85
C PHE A 556 -10.52 -21.31 -23.53
N HIS A 557 -10.88 -21.08 -22.26
CA HIS A 557 -12.28 -21.08 -21.82
C HIS A 557 -13.12 -19.98 -22.49
N ALA A 558 -12.58 -18.77 -22.68
CA ALA A 558 -13.30 -17.68 -23.35
C ALA A 558 -13.54 -17.98 -24.83
N ILE A 559 -12.56 -18.57 -25.53
CA ILE A 559 -12.67 -18.95 -26.94
C ILE A 559 -13.66 -20.13 -27.10
N CYS A 560 -13.56 -21.17 -26.27
CA CYS A 560 -14.51 -22.28 -26.22
C CYS A 560 -15.95 -21.81 -25.89
N SER A 561 -16.11 -20.95 -24.88
CA SER A 561 -17.40 -20.33 -24.54
C SER A 561 -18.02 -19.62 -25.74
N ARG A 562 -17.22 -18.86 -26.50
CA ARG A 562 -17.66 -18.21 -27.73
C ARG A 562 -18.09 -19.19 -28.83
N PHE A 563 -17.34 -20.29 -29.04
CA PHE A 563 -17.74 -21.35 -29.98
C PHE A 563 -19.10 -21.96 -29.62
N LEU A 564 -19.31 -22.32 -28.35
CA LEU A 564 -20.56 -22.90 -27.87
C LEU A 564 -21.74 -21.92 -28.01
N GLN A 565 -21.52 -20.64 -27.72
CA GLN A 565 -22.52 -19.58 -27.90
C GLN A 565 -22.84 -19.29 -29.37
N GLU A 566 -21.84 -19.25 -30.26
CA GLU A 566 -22.05 -19.11 -31.71
C GLU A 566 -22.79 -20.33 -32.30
N ALA A 567 -22.66 -21.51 -31.68
CA ALA A 567 -23.44 -22.72 -31.98
C ALA A 567 -24.85 -22.75 -31.35
N GLY A 568 -25.24 -21.72 -30.58
CA GLY A 568 -26.56 -21.60 -29.95
C GLY A 568 -26.72 -22.39 -28.64
N ILE A 569 -25.64 -22.88 -28.04
CA ILE A 569 -25.66 -23.64 -26.78
C ILE A 569 -25.66 -22.66 -25.61
N SER A 570 -26.76 -22.62 -24.86
CA SER A 570 -26.90 -21.82 -23.63
C SER A 570 -26.53 -22.63 -22.40
N PHE A 571 -25.66 -22.08 -21.55
CA PHE A 571 -25.18 -22.71 -20.32
C PHE A 571 -24.81 -21.66 -19.25
N VAL A 572 -24.66 -22.09 -18.00
CA VAL A 572 -24.09 -21.30 -16.90
C VAL A 572 -22.83 -21.98 -16.39
N ILE A 573 -21.79 -21.21 -16.05
CA ILE A 573 -20.57 -21.77 -15.44
C ILE A 573 -20.88 -22.21 -14.01
N ALA A 574 -20.65 -23.49 -13.72
CA ALA A 574 -20.85 -24.07 -12.41
C ALA A 574 -19.78 -23.59 -11.43
N ASP A 575 -20.19 -22.70 -10.52
CA ASP A 575 -19.36 -22.29 -9.39
C ASP A 575 -18.91 -23.51 -8.55
N GLU A 576 -17.82 -23.38 -7.80
CA GLU A 576 -17.26 -24.49 -7.04
C GLU A 576 -18.20 -25.07 -5.98
N GLY A 577 -19.01 -24.25 -5.31
CA GLY A 577 -20.06 -24.71 -4.41
C GLY A 577 -21.20 -25.45 -5.13
N LEU A 578 -21.49 -25.14 -6.40
CA LEU A 578 -22.45 -25.91 -7.19
C LEU A 578 -21.86 -27.27 -7.56
N ARG A 579 -20.59 -27.28 -8.01
CA ARG A 579 -19.87 -28.53 -8.31
C ARG A 579 -19.80 -29.44 -7.09
N MET A 580 -19.49 -28.91 -5.91
CA MET A 580 -19.46 -29.65 -4.64
C MET A 580 -20.83 -30.23 -4.27
N GLU A 581 -21.92 -29.45 -4.37
CA GLU A 581 -23.28 -29.91 -4.07
C GLU A 581 -23.74 -31.05 -5.00
N LEU A 582 -23.42 -30.96 -6.29
CA LEU A 582 -23.79 -32.00 -7.27
C LEU A 582 -22.90 -33.25 -7.13
N ALA A 583 -21.62 -33.10 -6.78
CA ALA A 583 -20.73 -34.20 -6.46
C ALA A 583 -21.17 -34.95 -5.19
N GLU A 584 -21.61 -34.24 -4.15
CA GLU A 584 -22.17 -34.85 -2.94
C GLU A 584 -23.42 -35.69 -3.25
N LYS A 585 -24.35 -35.17 -4.07
CA LYS A 585 -25.53 -35.92 -4.51
C LYS A 585 -25.17 -37.17 -5.32
N ALA A 586 -24.19 -37.06 -6.22
CA ALA A 586 -23.73 -38.20 -7.01
C ALA A 586 -23.07 -39.29 -6.13
N LEU A 587 -22.21 -38.91 -5.19
CA LEU A 587 -21.60 -39.85 -4.24
C LEU A 587 -22.64 -40.53 -3.34
N LEU A 588 -23.67 -39.79 -2.91
CA LEU A 588 -24.74 -40.30 -2.05
C LEU A 588 -25.64 -41.32 -2.77
N GLU A 589 -26.05 -41.03 -4.01
CA GLU A 589 -26.91 -41.91 -4.82
C GLU A 589 -26.31 -43.31 -4.99
N PHE A 590 -25.01 -43.38 -5.32
CA PHE A 590 -24.28 -44.63 -5.51
C PHE A 590 -23.60 -45.17 -4.24
N ARG A 591 -23.76 -44.47 -3.09
CA ARG A 591 -23.12 -44.81 -1.80
C ARG A 591 -21.60 -44.96 -1.86
N SER A 592 -20.96 -44.21 -2.75
CA SER A 592 -19.50 -44.26 -2.95
C SER A 592 -18.75 -43.68 -1.75
N LYS A 593 -17.61 -44.28 -1.41
CA LYS A 593 -16.76 -43.87 -0.29
C LYS A 593 -15.74 -42.82 -0.74
N GLY A 594 -16.17 -41.55 -0.79
CA GLY A 594 -15.29 -40.44 -1.15
C GLY A 594 -15.74 -39.11 -0.55
N THR A 595 -14.87 -38.10 -0.61
CA THR A 595 -15.26 -36.71 -0.35
C THR A 595 -15.54 -36.01 -1.68
N PRO A 596 -16.54 -35.10 -1.77
CA PRO A 596 -16.87 -34.41 -3.02
C PRO A 596 -15.67 -33.71 -3.68
N GLY A 597 -14.78 -33.10 -2.89
CA GLY A 597 -13.58 -32.44 -3.41
C GLY A 597 -12.57 -33.39 -4.07
N LYS A 598 -12.32 -34.58 -3.49
CA LYS A 598 -11.45 -35.59 -4.13
C LYS A 598 -12.08 -36.14 -5.41
N PHE A 599 -13.37 -36.43 -5.37
CA PHE A 599 -14.13 -36.89 -6.54
C PHE A 599 -14.07 -35.87 -7.70
N LEU A 600 -14.22 -34.57 -7.42
CA LEU A 600 -14.10 -33.51 -8.43
C LEU A 600 -12.66 -33.38 -8.96
N GLN A 601 -11.65 -33.57 -8.12
CA GLN A 601 -10.25 -33.56 -8.54
C GLN A 601 -9.92 -34.75 -9.46
N GLU A 602 -10.40 -35.96 -9.12
CA GLU A 602 -10.27 -37.17 -9.93
C GLU A 602 -11.04 -37.05 -11.26
N LEU A 603 -12.27 -36.52 -11.23
CA LEU A 603 -13.06 -36.22 -12.43
C LEU A 603 -12.36 -35.21 -13.34
N SER A 604 -11.84 -34.11 -12.80
CA SER A 604 -11.13 -33.10 -13.58
C SER A 604 -9.85 -33.66 -14.21
N ARG A 605 -9.10 -34.50 -13.49
CA ARG A 605 -7.94 -35.23 -14.04
C ARG A 605 -8.33 -36.17 -15.19
N MET A 606 -9.45 -36.87 -15.06
CA MET A 606 -10.00 -37.72 -16.13
C MET A 606 -10.45 -36.90 -17.35
N LYS A 607 -11.21 -35.81 -17.14
CA LYS A 607 -11.66 -34.90 -18.21
C LYS A 607 -10.48 -34.32 -18.99
N ASN A 608 -9.40 -33.96 -18.29
CA ASN A 608 -8.17 -33.44 -18.88
C ASN A 608 -7.22 -34.51 -19.45
N GLY A 609 -7.62 -35.78 -19.48
CA GLY A 609 -6.92 -36.85 -20.20
C GLY A 609 -5.76 -37.54 -19.46
N LEU A 610 -5.68 -37.43 -18.12
CA LEU A 610 -4.53 -37.87 -17.32
C LEU A 610 -4.65 -39.32 -16.78
N THR A 611 -5.68 -40.07 -17.16
CA THR A 611 -5.91 -41.45 -16.69
C THR A 611 -5.72 -42.44 -17.83
N GLU A 612 -4.63 -43.21 -17.80
CA GLU A 612 -4.49 -44.40 -18.65
C GLU A 612 -5.64 -45.39 -18.38
N GLY A 613 -6.21 -45.95 -19.44
CA GLY A 613 -7.19 -47.05 -19.35
C GLY A 613 -8.67 -46.68 -19.17
N VAL A 614 -9.05 -45.40 -19.03
CA VAL A 614 -10.47 -44.99 -18.95
C VAL A 614 -10.82 -43.92 -19.99
N GLY A 615 -10.57 -44.24 -21.26
CA GLY A 615 -10.99 -43.40 -22.38
C GLY A 615 -12.52 -43.37 -22.53
N PHE A 616 -13.12 -42.18 -22.50
CA PHE A 616 -14.47 -41.97 -23.05
C PHE A 616 -14.48 -42.01 -24.60
N ALA A 617 -13.31 -42.01 -25.23
CA ALA A 617 -13.13 -42.12 -26.68
C ALA A 617 -13.03 -43.59 -27.15
N ALA A 618 -14.11 -44.34 -26.97
CA ALA A 618 -14.34 -45.64 -27.62
C ALA A 618 -15.85 -45.96 -27.61
N ALA A 619 -16.62 -45.25 -28.44
CA ALA A 619 -18.01 -45.61 -28.74
C ALA A 619 -18.10 -46.63 -29.91
N ASP A 620 -17.05 -46.74 -30.73
CA ASP A 620 -17.01 -47.54 -31.96
C ASP A 620 -16.01 -48.70 -31.85
N ALA A 621 -16.28 -49.65 -30.95
CA ALA A 621 -15.53 -50.90 -30.85
C ALA A 621 -16.48 -52.07 -30.52
N GLU A 622 -17.34 -52.44 -31.47
CA GLU A 622 -18.20 -53.63 -31.36
C GLU A 622 -17.42 -54.96 -31.58
N ASP A 623 -16.17 -54.91 -32.05
CA ASP A 623 -15.36 -56.08 -32.42
C ASP A 623 -14.20 -56.36 -31.45
N ALA A 624 -14.50 -56.78 -30.21
CA ALA A 624 -13.49 -57.24 -29.24
C ALA A 624 -13.96 -58.36 -28.29
N GLU A 625 -14.94 -59.17 -28.67
CA GLU A 625 -15.19 -60.47 -28.03
C GLU A 625 -14.29 -61.56 -28.66
N GLU A 626 -13.12 -61.85 -28.07
CA GLU A 626 -12.51 -63.20 -27.97
C GLU A 626 -11.08 -63.15 -27.41
N SER A 627 -10.91 -63.20 -26.08
CA SER A 627 -9.87 -63.99 -25.41
C SER A 627 -10.02 -63.95 -23.88
N ALA A 628 -10.90 -64.80 -23.34
CA ALA A 628 -10.84 -65.14 -21.92
C ALA A 628 -9.73 -66.18 -21.70
N ASP A 629 -8.84 -65.95 -20.72
CA ASP A 629 -8.25 -66.97 -19.83
C ASP A 629 -7.09 -66.38 -18.97
N SER A 630 -7.42 -65.76 -17.84
CA SER A 630 -6.54 -65.76 -16.65
C SER A 630 -7.34 -65.35 -15.39
N GLU A 631 -7.49 -66.27 -14.45
CA GLU A 631 -8.23 -66.05 -13.20
C GLU A 631 -7.53 -65.00 -12.31
N GLY A 632 -8.18 -63.85 -12.04
CA GLY A 632 -7.64 -62.84 -11.10
C GLY A 632 -8.26 -61.43 -11.05
N SER A 633 -9.21 -61.03 -11.90
CA SER A 633 -9.59 -59.61 -12.11
C SER A 633 -10.80 -59.07 -11.32
N ASP A 634 -11.63 -59.91 -10.71
CA ASP A 634 -13.00 -59.57 -10.23
C ASP A 634 -13.11 -58.36 -9.27
N ILE A 635 -12.03 -57.96 -8.59
CA ILE A 635 -12.03 -56.84 -7.64
C ILE A 635 -11.77 -55.49 -8.35
N HIS A 636 -11.04 -55.48 -9.46
CA HIS A 636 -10.62 -54.24 -10.12
C HIS A 636 -11.62 -53.72 -11.16
N GLU A 637 -12.33 -54.61 -11.87
CA GLU A 637 -13.37 -54.23 -12.85
C GLU A 637 -14.59 -53.57 -12.20
N ASN A 638 -15.02 -54.07 -11.03
CA ASN A 638 -16.18 -53.52 -10.32
C ASN A 638 -15.95 -52.07 -9.85
N ALA A 639 -14.75 -51.73 -9.36
CA ALA A 639 -14.44 -50.39 -8.86
C ALA A 639 -14.39 -49.33 -9.98
N VAL A 640 -13.89 -49.69 -11.17
CA VAL A 640 -13.87 -48.81 -12.35
C VAL A 640 -15.29 -48.57 -12.88
N GLY A 641 -16.11 -49.63 -12.93
CA GLY A 641 -17.52 -49.55 -13.33
C GLY A 641 -18.39 -48.71 -12.38
N GLU A 642 -18.15 -48.77 -11.07
CA GLU A 642 -18.85 -47.91 -10.10
C GLU A 642 -18.49 -46.44 -10.27
N ASN A 643 -17.19 -46.08 -10.31
CA ASN A 643 -16.76 -44.69 -10.47
C ASN A 643 -17.29 -44.05 -11.77
N ARG A 644 -17.29 -44.80 -12.89
CA ARG A 644 -17.88 -44.33 -14.15
C ARG A 644 -19.36 -43.96 -14.03
N ARG A 645 -20.16 -44.74 -13.30
CA ARG A 645 -21.58 -44.44 -13.07
C ARG A 645 -21.79 -43.19 -12.24
N VAL A 646 -20.93 -42.94 -11.23
CA VAL A 646 -20.97 -41.69 -10.44
C VAL A 646 -20.65 -40.48 -11.33
N TYR A 647 -19.64 -40.58 -12.21
CA TYR A 647 -19.29 -39.53 -13.16
C TYR A 647 -20.42 -39.25 -14.18
N GLU A 648 -20.99 -40.29 -14.79
CA GLU A 648 -22.11 -40.15 -15.73
C GLU A 648 -23.35 -39.51 -15.06
N TYR A 649 -23.64 -39.85 -13.81
CA TYR A 649 -24.72 -39.23 -13.03
C TYR A 649 -24.41 -37.78 -12.63
N TYR A 650 -23.16 -37.46 -12.25
CA TYR A 650 -22.73 -36.08 -12.00
C TYR A 650 -22.94 -35.20 -13.24
N GLN A 651 -22.46 -35.65 -14.40
CA GLN A 651 -22.66 -34.92 -15.67
C GLN A 651 -24.14 -34.79 -16.03
N LYS A 652 -24.97 -35.79 -15.73
CA LYS A 652 -26.43 -35.72 -15.88
C LYS A 652 -27.04 -34.64 -14.97
N LEU A 653 -26.65 -34.58 -13.70
CA LEU A 653 -27.11 -33.53 -12.77
C LEU A 653 -26.70 -32.14 -13.22
N LEU A 654 -25.46 -31.99 -13.72
CA LEU A 654 -24.92 -30.72 -14.20
C LEU A 654 -25.69 -30.20 -15.43
N ARG A 655 -25.96 -31.08 -16.40
CA ARG A 655 -26.82 -30.81 -17.56
C ARG A 655 -28.26 -30.49 -17.16
N GLN A 656 -28.82 -31.18 -16.17
CA GLN A 656 -30.16 -30.87 -15.62
C GLN A 656 -30.23 -29.52 -14.91
N ALA A 657 -29.10 -29.01 -14.39
CA ALA A 657 -28.98 -27.66 -13.85
C ALA A 657 -28.75 -26.59 -14.94
N GLY A 658 -28.64 -26.98 -16.23
CA GLY A 658 -28.30 -26.08 -17.33
C GLY A 658 -26.90 -25.48 -17.21
N ALA A 659 -25.98 -26.22 -16.58
CA ALA A 659 -24.64 -25.75 -16.27
C ALA A 659 -23.55 -26.60 -16.93
N PHE A 660 -22.37 -26.01 -17.10
CA PHE A 660 -21.11 -26.65 -17.47
C PHE A 660 -20.05 -26.29 -16.43
N ASP A 661 -19.11 -27.20 -16.13
CA ASP A 661 -17.87 -26.82 -15.46
C ASP A 661 -16.82 -26.33 -16.48
N TYR A 662 -15.66 -25.89 -15.99
CA TYR A 662 -14.60 -25.35 -16.87
C TYR A 662 -14.07 -26.39 -17.85
N ASP A 663 -13.93 -27.64 -17.41
CA ASP A 663 -13.43 -28.74 -18.25
C ASP A 663 -14.46 -29.12 -19.33
N ASP A 664 -15.77 -29.04 -19.02
CA ASP A 664 -16.85 -29.26 -19.97
C ASP A 664 -16.86 -28.24 -21.12
N LEU A 665 -16.49 -26.98 -20.88
CA LEU A 665 -16.36 -25.98 -21.96
C LEU A 665 -15.39 -26.46 -23.04
N LEU A 666 -14.26 -27.02 -22.60
CA LEU A 666 -13.21 -27.52 -23.46
C LEU A 666 -13.65 -28.82 -24.17
N LEU A 667 -14.22 -29.77 -23.41
CA LEU A 667 -14.69 -31.06 -23.94
C LEU A 667 -15.85 -30.93 -24.93
N GLU A 668 -16.89 -30.16 -24.62
CA GLU A 668 -18.05 -30.02 -25.52
C GLU A 668 -17.68 -29.18 -26.76
N THR A 669 -16.72 -28.23 -26.66
CA THR A 669 -16.14 -27.57 -27.85
C THR A 669 -15.34 -28.55 -28.71
N LEU A 670 -14.52 -29.42 -28.10
CA LEU A 670 -13.74 -30.40 -28.83
C LEU A 670 -14.64 -31.39 -29.59
N LYS A 671 -15.69 -31.93 -28.94
CA LYS A 671 -16.69 -32.78 -29.60
C LYS A 671 -17.36 -32.09 -30.77
N LEU A 672 -17.79 -30.83 -30.60
CA LEU A 672 -18.41 -30.05 -31.68
C LEU A 672 -17.48 -29.92 -32.91
N LEU A 673 -16.17 -29.79 -32.69
CA LEU A 673 -15.17 -29.74 -33.75
C LEU A 673 -14.88 -31.12 -34.36
N GLU A 674 -14.84 -32.19 -33.56
CA GLU A 674 -14.60 -33.57 -34.01
C GLU A 674 -15.80 -34.15 -34.79
N GLU A 675 -17.03 -33.89 -34.34
CA GLU A 675 -18.29 -34.30 -35.00
C GLU A 675 -18.55 -33.54 -36.31
N THR A 676 -17.99 -32.33 -36.46
CA THR A 676 -18.08 -31.56 -37.70
C THR A 676 -17.07 -32.10 -38.73
N GLN A 677 -17.56 -32.70 -39.81
CA GLN A 677 -16.71 -33.28 -40.87
C GLN A 677 -15.62 -32.30 -41.36
N ALA A 678 -14.41 -32.82 -41.58
CA ALA A 678 -13.21 -32.03 -41.88
C ALA A 678 -13.37 -31.09 -43.09
N ASP A 679 -14.09 -31.54 -44.13
CA ASP A 679 -14.32 -30.78 -45.37
C ASP A 679 -15.67 -30.04 -45.40
N ALA A 680 -16.39 -29.97 -44.27
CA ALA A 680 -17.69 -29.30 -44.22
C ALA A 680 -17.55 -27.78 -44.42
N ALA A 681 -18.31 -27.25 -45.38
CA ALA A 681 -18.43 -25.81 -45.61
C ALA A 681 -19.07 -25.11 -44.40
N GLY A 682 -18.23 -24.66 -43.46
CA GLY A 682 -18.62 -24.13 -42.15
C GLY A 682 -17.67 -24.51 -41.01
N ARG A 683 -16.77 -25.49 -41.19
CA ARG A 683 -15.78 -25.86 -40.17
C ARG A 683 -14.72 -24.76 -40.01
N ARG A 684 -14.83 -23.99 -38.93
CA ARG A 684 -13.95 -22.86 -38.60
C ARG A 684 -12.63 -23.36 -38.01
N HIS A 685 -11.55 -23.20 -38.76
CA HIS A 685 -10.17 -23.43 -38.32
C HIS A 685 -9.41 -22.08 -38.25
N PHE A 686 -8.34 -22.01 -37.46
CA PHE A 686 -7.54 -20.79 -37.34
C PHE A 686 -6.33 -20.85 -38.27
N SER A 687 -6.19 -19.85 -39.16
CA SER A 687 -5.08 -19.81 -40.13
C SER A 687 -3.75 -19.44 -39.48
N TYR A 688 -3.78 -18.55 -38.48
CA TYR A 688 -2.62 -18.17 -37.68
C TYR A 688 -2.98 -18.32 -36.20
N LEU A 689 -2.42 -19.32 -35.54
CA LEU A 689 -2.69 -19.62 -34.13
C LEU A 689 -1.46 -19.27 -33.29
N LEU A 690 -1.63 -18.32 -32.39
CA LEU A 690 -0.61 -17.85 -31.45
C LEU A 690 -1.00 -18.27 -30.03
N ILE A 691 -0.07 -18.83 -29.25
CA ILE A 691 -0.35 -19.35 -27.90
C ILE A 691 0.74 -18.86 -26.93
N ASP A 692 0.33 -18.15 -25.89
CA ASP A 692 1.18 -17.76 -24.75
C ASP A 692 1.15 -18.81 -23.63
N GLU A 693 2.19 -18.81 -22.79
CA GLU A 693 2.37 -19.70 -21.65
C GLU A 693 2.16 -21.20 -21.98
N PHE A 694 2.67 -21.64 -23.14
CA PHE A 694 2.46 -22.98 -23.70
C PHE A 694 2.85 -24.14 -22.76
N GLN A 695 3.69 -23.92 -21.76
CA GLN A 695 4.04 -24.94 -20.74
C GLN A 695 2.91 -25.29 -19.75
N ASP A 696 1.84 -24.48 -19.68
CA ASP A 696 0.71 -24.67 -18.76
C ASP A 696 -0.52 -25.23 -19.47
N ILE A 697 -0.37 -25.84 -20.64
CA ILE A 697 -1.48 -26.55 -21.29
C ILE A 697 -1.52 -28.01 -20.84
N ASN A 698 -2.73 -28.52 -20.66
CA ASN A 698 -2.98 -29.93 -20.37
C ASN A 698 -3.31 -30.72 -21.66
N PRO A 699 -3.39 -32.07 -21.62
CA PRO A 699 -3.63 -32.87 -22.83
C PRO A 699 -4.93 -32.53 -23.58
N LEU A 700 -5.99 -32.13 -22.87
CA LEU A 700 -7.25 -31.68 -23.49
C LEU A 700 -7.08 -30.36 -24.26
N GLN A 701 -6.38 -29.39 -23.68
CA GLN A 701 -6.05 -28.13 -24.34
C GLN A 701 -5.09 -28.35 -25.52
N TYR A 702 -4.14 -29.27 -25.41
CA TYR A 702 -3.26 -29.66 -26.51
C TYR A 702 -4.05 -30.22 -27.70
N ARG A 703 -5.02 -31.13 -27.47
CA ARG A 703 -5.92 -31.62 -28.52
C ARG A 703 -6.76 -30.52 -29.16
N LEU A 704 -7.24 -29.54 -28.39
CA LEU A 704 -7.91 -28.35 -28.92
C LEU A 704 -6.99 -27.52 -29.83
N VAL A 705 -5.71 -27.36 -29.46
CA VAL A 705 -4.71 -26.68 -30.30
C VAL A 705 -4.50 -27.43 -31.61
N GLU A 706 -4.42 -28.75 -31.60
CA GLU A 706 -4.29 -29.58 -32.80
C GLU A 706 -5.50 -29.43 -33.73
N GLU A 707 -6.73 -29.54 -33.19
CA GLU A 707 -7.95 -29.43 -33.99
C GLU A 707 -8.24 -28.00 -34.48
N TRP A 708 -7.85 -26.96 -33.71
CA TRP A 708 -7.91 -25.55 -34.14
C TRP A 708 -6.87 -25.21 -35.21
N GLY A 709 -5.66 -25.77 -35.10
CA GLY A 709 -4.57 -25.62 -36.08
C GLY A 709 -4.71 -26.52 -37.30
N ARG A 710 -5.69 -27.43 -37.33
CA ARG A 710 -5.91 -28.39 -38.42
C ARG A 710 -6.30 -27.67 -39.71
N GLY A 711 -5.40 -27.73 -40.70
CA GLY A 711 -5.54 -26.97 -41.96
C GLY A 711 -5.07 -25.52 -41.88
N GLY A 712 -4.62 -25.06 -40.72
CA GLY A 712 -4.01 -23.74 -40.52
C GLY A 712 -2.65 -23.60 -41.21
N ARG A 713 -2.19 -22.35 -41.35
CA ARG A 713 -0.94 -21.99 -42.04
C ARG A 713 0.25 -21.96 -41.09
N GLU A 714 0.10 -21.33 -39.92
CA GLU A 714 1.19 -21.12 -38.97
C GLU A 714 0.73 -21.29 -37.52
N LEU A 715 1.45 -22.13 -36.76
CA LEU A 715 1.37 -22.24 -35.31
C LEU A 715 2.59 -21.55 -34.68
N PHE A 716 2.35 -20.60 -33.78
CA PHE A 716 3.36 -19.90 -33.01
C PHE A 716 3.10 -20.11 -31.52
N VAL A 717 4.01 -20.77 -30.82
CA VAL A 717 3.91 -20.99 -29.37
C VAL A 717 5.05 -20.30 -28.64
N ILE A 718 4.77 -19.71 -27.49
CA ILE A 718 5.77 -19.11 -26.61
C ILE A 718 5.54 -19.53 -25.16
N GLY A 719 6.63 -19.75 -24.42
CA GLY A 719 6.56 -20.21 -23.05
C GLY A 719 7.92 -20.54 -22.45
N ASP A 720 7.90 -21.12 -21.26
CA ASP A 720 9.08 -21.52 -20.49
C ASP A 720 8.79 -22.80 -19.68
N PRO A 721 9.35 -23.97 -20.05
CA PRO A 721 9.16 -25.21 -19.32
C PRO A 721 9.44 -25.10 -17.81
N ASP A 722 10.46 -24.34 -17.43
CA ASP A 722 10.86 -24.14 -16.03
C ASP A 722 9.86 -23.27 -15.23
N GLN A 723 8.88 -22.63 -15.90
CA GLN A 723 7.76 -21.95 -15.25
C GLN A 723 6.47 -22.78 -15.22
N SER A 724 6.43 -24.02 -15.71
CA SER A 724 5.23 -24.87 -15.60
C SER A 724 4.92 -25.15 -14.14
N VAL A 725 3.78 -24.66 -13.61
CA VAL A 725 3.44 -24.71 -12.16
C VAL A 725 1.99 -25.09 -11.90
N TYR A 726 1.36 -25.75 -12.88
CA TYR A 726 -0.02 -26.22 -12.79
C TYR A 726 -0.10 -27.73 -13.10
N GLY A 727 0.90 -28.50 -12.69
CA GLY A 727 0.90 -29.97 -12.83
C GLY A 727 -0.27 -30.60 -12.08
N PHE A 728 -0.69 -30.01 -10.97
CA PHE A 728 -1.94 -30.38 -10.29
C PHE A 728 -3.24 -30.18 -11.12
N ARG A 729 -3.22 -29.34 -12.18
CA ARG A 729 -4.29 -29.17 -13.20
C ARG A 729 -4.05 -30.04 -14.46
N GLY A 730 -2.98 -30.84 -14.49
CA GLY A 730 -2.64 -31.71 -15.62
C GLY A 730 -1.66 -31.15 -16.64
N CYS A 731 -0.95 -30.07 -16.33
CA CYS A 731 0.04 -29.50 -17.24
C CYS A 731 1.34 -30.32 -17.20
N ASP A 732 1.90 -30.63 -18.37
CA ASP A 732 3.14 -31.40 -18.50
C ASP A 732 4.29 -30.49 -18.96
N PRO A 733 5.41 -30.34 -18.20
CA PRO A 733 6.56 -29.58 -18.64
C PRO A 733 7.19 -30.10 -19.96
N LYS A 734 6.94 -31.37 -20.34
CA LYS A 734 7.43 -31.99 -21.58
C LYS A 734 6.61 -31.65 -22.83
N VAL A 735 5.58 -30.82 -22.73
CA VAL A 735 4.70 -30.46 -23.86
C VAL A 735 5.45 -29.84 -25.06
N PHE A 736 6.56 -29.12 -24.83
CA PHE A 736 7.43 -28.63 -25.91
C PHE A 736 8.15 -29.77 -26.67
N SER A 737 8.48 -30.87 -25.98
CA SER A 737 9.05 -32.07 -26.60
C SER A 737 8.00 -32.79 -27.44
N HIS A 738 6.79 -32.97 -26.92
CA HIS A 738 5.66 -33.54 -27.68
C HIS A 738 5.34 -32.73 -28.94
N LEU A 739 5.35 -31.39 -28.85
CA LEU A 739 5.17 -30.53 -30.02
C LEU A 739 6.29 -30.72 -31.07
N LYS A 740 7.54 -30.93 -30.64
CA LYS A 740 8.68 -31.18 -31.54
C LYS A 740 8.61 -32.55 -32.22
N GLU A 741 8.01 -33.53 -31.56
CA GLU A 741 7.72 -34.85 -32.15
C GLU A 741 6.57 -34.77 -33.17
N ALA A 742 5.50 -34.02 -32.86
CA ALA A 742 4.36 -33.79 -33.74
C ALA A 742 4.69 -32.91 -34.97
N TYR A 743 5.65 -31.98 -34.83
CA TYR A 743 6.10 -31.08 -35.90
C TYR A 743 7.61 -31.23 -36.16
N PRO A 744 8.05 -32.20 -37.00
CA PRO A 744 9.48 -32.42 -37.28
C PRO A 744 10.24 -31.22 -37.86
N GLU A 745 9.54 -30.27 -38.48
CA GLU A 745 10.08 -29.02 -39.03
C GLU A 745 9.94 -27.81 -38.07
N LEU A 746 9.65 -28.03 -36.78
CA LEU A 746 9.45 -26.98 -35.79
C LEU A 746 10.69 -26.09 -35.64
N ALA A 747 10.53 -24.79 -35.90
CA ALA A 747 11.58 -23.81 -35.68
C ALA A 747 11.63 -23.42 -34.19
N VAL A 748 12.63 -23.93 -33.46
CA VAL A 748 12.84 -23.63 -32.03
C VAL A 748 13.81 -22.46 -31.87
N ILE A 749 13.40 -21.43 -31.12
CA ILE A 749 14.17 -20.21 -30.87
C ILE A 749 14.24 -19.96 -29.36
N HIS A 750 15.44 -19.71 -28.82
CA HIS A 750 15.64 -19.44 -27.40
C HIS A 750 15.88 -17.95 -27.13
N LEU A 751 15.18 -17.39 -26.14
CA LEU A 751 15.39 -16.03 -25.64
C LEU A 751 16.15 -16.07 -24.30
N GLU A 752 17.47 -15.86 -24.37
CA GLU A 752 18.39 -15.97 -23.22
C GLU A 752 18.58 -14.64 -22.45
N GLU A 753 18.12 -13.50 -22.97
CA GLU A 753 18.32 -12.18 -22.34
C GLU A 753 17.18 -11.84 -21.36
N ASN A 754 17.48 -11.68 -20.07
CA ASN A 754 16.54 -11.25 -19.03
C ASN A 754 16.59 -9.73 -18.84
N TYR A 755 15.45 -9.06 -18.95
CA TYR A 755 15.32 -7.59 -18.82
C TYR A 755 14.70 -7.16 -17.47
N ARG A 756 14.46 -8.10 -16.54
CA ARG A 756 13.65 -7.89 -15.34
C ARG A 756 14.48 -7.82 -14.06
N SER A 757 15.35 -8.81 -13.86
CA SER A 757 15.90 -9.17 -12.55
C SER A 757 17.40 -8.87 -12.47
N GLN A 758 17.84 -8.39 -11.31
CA GLN A 758 19.25 -8.22 -10.98
C GLN A 758 20.04 -9.54 -11.11
N PRO A 759 21.36 -9.49 -11.42
CA PRO A 759 22.17 -10.69 -11.66
C PRO A 759 22.14 -11.70 -10.51
N THR A 760 22.18 -11.22 -9.27
CA THR A 760 22.15 -12.06 -8.06
C THR A 760 20.85 -12.86 -7.95
N ILE A 761 19.70 -12.21 -8.19
CA ILE A 761 18.37 -12.84 -8.16
C ILE A 761 18.25 -13.87 -9.28
N LEU A 762 18.65 -13.51 -10.50
CA LEU A 762 18.57 -14.39 -11.66
C LEU A 762 19.44 -15.63 -11.49
N ASN A 763 20.72 -15.46 -11.12
CA ASN A 763 21.64 -16.58 -10.94
C ASN A 763 21.19 -17.52 -9.82
N ALA A 764 20.82 -16.98 -8.65
CA ALA A 764 20.30 -17.80 -7.55
C ALA A 764 19.04 -18.60 -7.95
N ALA A 765 18.16 -18.01 -8.77
CA ALA A 765 16.99 -18.71 -9.28
C ALA A 765 17.35 -19.80 -10.32
N LEU A 766 18.32 -19.52 -11.19
CA LEU A 766 18.86 -20.50 -12.16
C LEU A 766 19.53 -21.69 -11.46
N ASP A 767 20.31 -21.44 -10.40
CA ASP A 767 20.99 -22.50 -9.64
C ASP A 767 20.00 -23.38 -8.89
N VAL A 768 18.96 -22.79 -8.28
CA VAL A 768 17.82 -23.56 -7.73
C VAL A 768 17.23 -24.44 -8.83
N ILE A 769 16.67 -23.88 -9.91
CA ILE A 769 15.96 -24.68 -10.93
C ILE A 769 16.87 -25.69 -11.67
N SER A 770 18.19 -25.48 -11.69
CA SER A 770 19.16 -26.42 -12.26
C SER A 770 19.14 -27.83 -11.64
N HIS A 771 18.58 -27.98 -10.44
CA HIS A 771 18.39 -29.26 -9.75
C HIS A 771 17.26 -30.14 -10.33
N ASN A 772 16.36 -29.58 -11.17
CA ASN A 772 15.39 -30.37 -11.95
C ASN A 772 16.07 -30.95 -13.19
N GLU A 773 15.56 -32.07 -13.72
CA GLU A 773 16.00 -32.56 -15.03
C GLU A 773 15.72 -31.53 -16.15
N GLY A 774 16.49 -31.58 -17.25
CA GLY A 774 16.32 -30.70 -18.41
C GLY A 774 17.61 -30.28 -19.11
N ASP A 775 17.46 -29.43 -20.12
CA ASP A 775 18.59 -28.78 -20.80
C ASP A 775 19.33 -27.79 -19.87
N VAL A 776 20.57 -27.45 -20.21
CA VAL A 776 21.36 -26.46 -19.47
C VAL A 776 20.68 -25.09 -19.58
N ARG A 777 20.08 -24.62 -18.48
CA ARG A 777 19.49 -23.29 -18.38
C ARG A 777 20.55 -22.22 -18.64
N ARG A 778 20.30 -21.34 -19.61
CA ARG A 778 21.18 -20.22 -19.96
C ARG A 778 20.37 -18.94 -20.03
N MET A 779 20.62 -18.03 -19.10
CA MET A 779 20.16 -16.65 -19.23
C MET A 779 21.26 -15.67 -18.84
N LYS A 780 21.19 -14.47 -19.42
CA LYS A 780 22.03 -13.32 -19.07
C LYS A 780 21.13 -12.13 -18.75
N THR A 781 21.35 -11.49 -17.62
CA THR A 781 20.64 -10.23 -17.32
C THR A 781 21.18 -9.06 -18.15
N MET A 782 20.26 -8.18 -18.54
CA MET A 782 20.51 -6.92 -19.24
C MET A 782 20.35 -5.71 -18.31
N ALA A 783 20.02 -5.94 -17.02
CA ALA A 783 20.03 -4.90 -16.01
C ALA A 783 21.46 -4.34 -15.81
N ALA A 784 21.59 -3.03 -15.58
CA ALA A 784 22.88 -2.39 -15.39
C ALA A 784 23.66 -3.00 -14.20
N GLU A 785 24.97 -3.18 -14.35
CA GLU A 785 25.89 -3.76 -13.35
C GLU A 785 26.14 -2.86 -12.13
N ALA A 786 25.07 -2.35 -11.50
CA ALA A 786 25.11 -1.57 -10.27
C ALA A 786 25.32 -2.47 -9.03
N GLY A 787 26.37 -3.30 -9.05
CA GLY A 787 26.84 -4.12 -7.93
C GLY A 787 25.72 -4.89 -7.22
N GLY A 788 25.20 -5.94 -7.88
CA GLY A 788 23.95 -6.62 -7.52
C GLY A 788 23.75 -6.85 -6.02
N VAL A 789 22.60 -6.40 -5.51
CA VAL A 789 22.23 -6.54 -4.10
C VAL A 789 22.10 -8.04 -3.77
N PRO A 790 22.75 -8.55 -2.71
CA PRO A 790 22.61 -9.95 -2.31
C PRO A 790 21.18 -10.23 -1.82
N LEU A 791 20.69 -11.44 -2.06
CA LEU A 791 19.42 -11.92 -1.53
C LEU A 791 19.50 -11.89 0.00
N ARG A 792 18.43 -11.45 0.67
CA ARG A 792 18.39 -11.45 2.15
C ARG A 792 17.67 -12.69 2.65
N MET A 793 18.35 -13.49 3.44
CA MET A 793 17.81 -14.71 4.04
C MET A 793 17.57 -14.43 5.52
N VAL A 794 16.31 -14.23 5.90
CA VAL A 794 15.92 -13.73 7.22
C VAL A 794 15.34 -14.87 8.06
N SER A 795 16.07 -15.27 9.09
CA SER A 795 15.60 -16.23 10.08
C SER A 795 14.92 -15.51 11.26
N VAL A 796 13.73 -15.99 11.62
CA VAL A 796 12.93 -15.56 12.78
C VAL A 796 12.63 -16.75 13.71
N GLU A 797 12.04 -16.48 14.87
CA GLU A 797 11.73 -17.51 15.89
C GLU A 797 10.36 -18.19 15.66
N ASP A 798 9.36 -17.49 15.14
CA ASP A 798 7.99 -18.02 14.97
C ASP A 798 7.19 -17.31 13.85
N GLU A 799 6.07 -17.89 13.39
CA GLU A 799 5.21 -17.33 12.32
C GLU A 799 4.68 -15.91 12.62
N ARG A 800 4.49 -15.55 13.90
CA ARG A 800 4.05 -14.20 14.28
C ARG A 800 5.21 -13.22 14.16
N ARG A 801 6.44 -13.64 14.46
CA ARG A 801 7.67 -12.87 14.21
C ARG A 801 7.93 -12.70 12.71
N GLU A 802 7.58 -13.65 11.85
CA GLU A 802 7.60 -13.47 10.39
C GLU A 802 6.73 -12.28 9.97
N ALA A 803 5.44 -12.31 10.34
CA ALA A 803 4.47 -11.27 9.98
C ALA A 803 4.86 -9.89 10.53
N ILE A 804 5.38 -9.83 11.77
CA ILE A 804 5.90 -8.58 12.38
C ILE A 804 7.16 -8.10 11.66
N PHE A 805 8.08 -9.00 11.30
CA PHE A 805 9.30 -8.65 10.56
C PHE A 805 8.94 -8.05 9.20
N VAL A 806 8.07 -8.71 8.42
CA VAL A 806 7.66 -8.22 7.11
C VAL A 806 6.99 -6.85 7.20
N ALA A 807 6.05 -6.66 8.13
CA ALA A 807 5.41 -5.35 8.33
C ALA A 807 6.43 -4.24 8.69
N LYS A 808 7.39 -4.52 9.58
CA LYS A 808 8.45 -3.57 9.94
C LYS A 808 9.44 -3.30 8.81
N GLU A 809 9.83 -4.31 8.04
CA GLU A 809 10.77 -4.17 6.93
C GLU A 809 10.10 -3.44 5.74
N ILE A 810 8.80 -3.63 5.52
CA ILE A 810 8.01 -2.76 4.62
C ILE A 810 8.09 -1.31 5.10
N THR A 811 7.74 -1.01 6.36
CA THR A 811 7.84 0.34 6.94
C THR A 811 9.24 0.95 6.74
N ARG A 812 10.29 0.15 6.93
CA ARG A 812 11.69 0.55 6.70
C ARG A 812 11.99 0.88 5.23
N GLN A 813 11.49 0.09 4.27
CA GLN A 813 11.71 0.31 2.83
C GLN A 813 10.91 1.47 2.23
N ILE A 814 9.73 1.74 2.78
CA ILE A 814 9.02 3.02 2.55
C ILE A 814 9.82 4.19 3.15
N GLY A 815 10.84 3.95 3.97
CA GLY A 815 11.74 4.98 4.54
C GLY A 815 11.24 5.55 5.87
N GLY A 816 10.54 4.74 6.67
CA GLY A 816 9.78 5.17 7.84
C GLY A 816 8.36 5.58 7.49
N ILE A 817 7.42 5.36 8.43
CA ILE A 817 6.03 5.83 8.35
C ILE A 817 5.86 7.19 9.04
N ASP A 818 6.70 7.50 10.02
CA ASP A 818 6.77 8.81 10.67
C ASP A 818 8.22 9.30 10.82
N MET A 819 8.37 10.55 11.28
CA MET A 819 9.65 11.24 11.48
C MET A 819 10.61 10.52 12.45
N LEU A 820 10.08 9.82 13.46
CA LEU A 820 10.88 9.15 14.48
C LEU A 820 11.33 7.75 14.04
N ASP A 821 10.52 7.09 13.22
CA ASP A 821 10.94 5.89 12.49
C ASP A 821 12.03 6.21 11.48
N THR A 822 12.03 7.36 10.81
CA THR A 822 13.17 7.74 9.93
C THR A 822 14.43 8.10 10.72
N ASP A 823 14.30 8.79 11.86
CA ASP A 823 15.40 9.01 12.82
C ASP A 823 16.07 7.71 13.29
N ARG A 824 15.28 6.63 13.44
CA ARG A 824 15.76 5.28 13.77
C ARG A 824 16.33 4.55 12.55
N ASN A 825 15.66 4.66 11.41
CA ASN A 825 15.99 4.03 10.14
C ASN A 825 17.09 4.80 9.37
N ARG A 826 18.23 4.97 10.06
CA ARG A 826 19.58 5.36 9.59
C ARG A 826 19.71 5.47 8.06
N VAL A 827 19.82 6.70 7.55
CA VAL A 827 20.22 7.04 6.17
C VAL A 827 21.69 6.63 5.93
N GLY A 828 21.94 5.33 5.78
CA GLY A 828 23.30 4.76 5.78
C GLY A 828 23.51 3.53 4.90
N GLU A 829 22.44 3.03 4.28
CA GLU A 829 22.43 2.11 3.14
C GLU A 829 21.76 2.88 1.99
N GLY A 830 22.41 2.97 0.83
CA GLY A 830 21.96 3.82 -0.29
C GLY A 830 20.76 3.27 -1.06
N ARG A 831 19.81 2.63 -0.39
CA ARG A 831 18.63 2.01 -1.01
C ARG A 831 17.63 3.08 -1.44
N PRO A 832 16.94 2.91 -2.58
CA PRO A 832 15.85 3.81 -2.98
C PRO A 832 14.65 3.66 -2.04
N VAL A 833 13.96 4.77 -1.77
CA VAL A 833 12.66 4.78 -1.10
C VAL A 833 11.62 4.12 -2.01
N ARG A 834 10.84 3.18 -1.49
CA ARG A 834 9.80 2.43 -2.24
C ARG A 834 8.40 2.96 -1.99
N GLY A 835 7.50 2.83 -2.96
CA GLY A 835 6.05 2.95 -2.76
C GLY A 835 5.47 1.63 -2.24
N PHE A 836 4.21 1.63 -1.79
CA PHE A 836 3.59 0.40 -1.29
C PHE A 836 3.36 -0.62 -2.41
N SER A 837 2.97 -0.18 -3.61
CA SER A 837 2.79 -1.00 -4.82
C SER A 837 4.08 -1.53 -5.43
N ASP A 838 5.25 -1.00 -5.04
CA ASP A 838 6.55 -1.54 -5.43
C ASP A 838 6.89 -2.85 -4.68
N ILE A 839 6.07 -3.25 -3.69
CA ILE A 839 6.32 -4.37 -2.79
C ILE A 839 5.22 -5.45 -2.91
N ALA A 840 5.65 -6.70 -3.08
CA ALA A 840 4.79 -7.87 -2.95
C ALA A 840 5.28 -8.86 -1.89
N VAL A 841 4.34 -9.57 -1.26
CA VAL A 841 4.60 -10.70 -0.36
C VAL A 841 3.92 -11.94 -0.91
N LEU A 842 4.73 -12.93 -1.26
CA LEU A 842 4.30 -14.19 -1.88
C LEU A 842 4.35 -15.32 -0.84
N TYR A 843 3.30 -16.12 -0.77
CA TYR A 843 3.19 -17.27 0.14
C TYR A 843 2.70 -18.52 -0.61
N ARG A 844 2.90 -19.71 -0.01
CA ARG A 844 2.49 -20.97 -0.65
C ARG A 844 0.99 -21.25 -0.54
N THR A 845 0.32 -20.78 0.52
CA THR A 845 -1.11 -20.97 0.76
C THR A 845 -1.78 -19.74 1.40
N HIS A 846 -3.06 -19.49 1.10
CA HIS A 846 -3.82 -18.35 1.66
C HIS A 846 -3.92 -18.35 3.19
N ARG A 847 -3.76 -19.50 3.87
CA ARG A 847 -3.77 -19.58 5.33
C ARG A 847 -2.67 -18.73 5.98
N GLN A 848 -1.54 -18.57 5.30
CA GLN A 848 -0.41 -17.76 5.76
C GLN A 848 -0.74 -16.25 5.78
N ALA A 849 -1.67 -15.80 4.93
CA ALA A 849 -2.02 -14.39 4.80
C ALA A 849 -2.67 -13.81 6.07
N ALA A 850 -3.41 -14.61 6.86
CA ALA A 850 -4.24 -14.09 7.95
C ALA A 850 -3.45 -13.37 9.06
N LEU A 851 -2.27 -13.86 9.43
CA LEU A 851 -1.39 -13.18 10.39
C LEU A 851 -0.77 -11.91 9.80
N LEU A 852 -0.41 -11.95 8.51
CA LEU A 852 0.16 -10.81 7.79
C LEU A 852 -0.87 -9.69 7.58
N GLU A 853 -2.08 -10.01 7.10
CA GLU A 853 -3.23 -9.09 6.99
C GLU A 853 -3.53 -8.38 8.32
N LYS A 854 -3.36 -9.09 9.45
CA LYS A 854 -3.52 -8.54 10.80
C LYS A 854 -2.39 -7.57 11.17
N CYS A 855 -1.13 -7.96 10.96
CA CYS A 855 0.03 -7.11 11.25
C CYS A 855 0.05 -5.84 10.39
N LEU A 856 -0.18 -5.95 9.09
CA LEU A 856 -0.26 -4.79 8.20
C LEU A 856 -1.39 -3.83 8.59
N ARG A 857 -2.57 -4.35 8.96
CA ARG A 857 -3.69 -3.53 9.44
C ARG A 857 -3.37 -2.82 10.77
N GLN A 858 -2.63 -3.47 11.67
CA GLN A 858 -2.17 -2.88 12.93
C GLN A 858 -1.14 -1.75 12.70
N GLU A 859 -0.22 -1.94 11.74
CA GLU A 859 0.77 -0.92 11.36
C GLU A 859 0.20 0.19 10.45
N GLY A 860 -1.08 0.11 10.06
CA GLY A 860 -1.72 1.09 9.17
C GLY A 860 -1.32 0.97 7.69
N ILE A 861 -0.63 -0.11 7.30
CA ILE A 861 -0.12 -0.32 5.95
C ILE A 861 -1.28 -0.72 5.00
N PRO A 862 -1.50 -0.03 3.88
CA PRO A 862 -2.50 -0.42 2.88
C PRO A 862 -2.07 -1.69 2.13
N TYR A 863 -2.99 -2.63 1.93
CA TYR A 863 -2.71 -3.88 1.21
C TYR A 863 -3.88 -4.40 0.37
N LEU A 864 -3.53 -5.13 -0.67
CA LEU A 864 -4.42 -5.89 -1.56
C LEU A 864 -4.11 -7.38 -1.42
N VAL A 865 -5.13 -8.23 -1.39
CA VAL A 865 -5.00 -9.70 -1.44
C VAL A 865 -5.47 -10.17 -2.82
N ALA A 866 -4.62 -10.90 -3.55
CA ALA A 866 -4.97 -11.56 -4.80
C ALA A 866 -5.07 -13.08 -4.61
N GLY A 867 -6.06 -13.69 -5.25
CA GLY A 867 -6.43 -15.11 -5.16
C GLY A 867 -7.90 -15.33 -4.83
N ARG A 868 -8.46 -16.46 -5.28
CA ARG A 868 -9.82 -16.91 -4.91
C ARG A 868 -9.81 -17.48 -3.49
N GLU A 869 -10.41 -16.76 -2.56
CA GLU A 869 -10.58 -17.23 -1.17
C GLU A 869 -11.80 -18.16 -1.01
N ASP A 870 -11.74 -19.07 -0.01
CA ASP A 870 -12.79 -20.05 0.31
C ASP A 870 -14.19 -19.44 0.51
N PHE A 871 -14.28 -18.17 0.94
CA PHE A 871 -15.56 -17.49 1.23
C PHE A 871 -16.47 -17.38 -0.02
N LEU A 872 -15.92 -17.49 -1.23
CA LEU A 872 -16.70 -17.50 -2.48
C LEU A 872 -17.60 -18.74 -2.62
N ARG A 873 -17.34 -19.81 -1.84
CA ARG A 873 -18.15 -21.04 -1.79
C ARG A 873 -19.38 -20.92 -0.89
N GLU A 874 -19.42 -19.92 -0.01
CA GLU A 874 -20.49 -19.72 0.98
C GLU A 874 -21.83 -19.49 0.28
N ARG A 875 -22.90 -20.03 0.88
CA ARG A 875 -24.23 -20.07 0.27
C ARG A 875 -24.75 -18.68 -0.06
N GLU A 876 -24.58 -17.74 0.87
CA GLU A 876 -25.07 -16.37 0.83
C GLU A 876 -24.35 -15.55 -0.26
N VAL A 877 -23.04 -15.75 -0.37
CA VAL A 877 -22.21 -15.15 -1.42
C VAL A 877 -22.66 -15.64 -2.79
N ARG A 878 -22.81 -16.96 -2.96
CA ARG A 878 -23.30 -17.55 -4.20
C ARG A 878 -24.72 -17.10 -4.55
N ALA A 879 -25.63 -17.10 -3.59
CA ALA A 879 -27.01 -16.61 -3.77
C ALA A 879 -27.04 -15.15 -4.25
N THR A 880 -26.16 -14.32 -3.69
CA THR A 880 -25.99 -12.91 -4.09
C THR A 880 -25.45 -12.79 -5.52
N LEU A 881 -24.42 -13.57 -5.88
CA LEU A 881 -23.85 -13.56 -7.22
C LEU A 881 -24.87 -14.00 -8.28
N TYR A 882 -25.61 -15.09 -8.05
CA TYR A 882 -26.67 -15.53 -8.97
C TYR A 882 -27.83 -14.53 -9.05
N PHE A 883 -28.17 -13.82 -7.97
CA PHE A 883 -29.19 -12.77 -7.99
C PHE A 883 -28.79 -11.61 -8.91
N PHE A 884 -27.58 -11.06 -8.75
CA PHE A 884 -27.09 -9.99 -9.62
C PHE A 884 -26.88 -10.47 -11.06
N ARG A 885 -26.41 -11.72 -11.27
CA ARG A 885 -26.30 -12.32 -12.61
C ARG A 885 -27.67 -12.46 -13.29
N HIS A 886 -28.69 -12.95 -12.58
CA HIS A 886 -30.06 -13.07 -13.11
C HIS A 886 -30.63 -11.73 -13.58
N ILE A 887 -30.31 -10.64 -12.87
CA ILE A 887 -30.75 -9.30 -13.23
C ILE A 887 -30.07 -8.78 -14.51
N LEU A 888 -28.77 -9.08 -14.71
CA LEU A 888 -28.06 -8.68 -15.94
C LEU A 888 -28.47 -9.54 -17.14
N TYR A 889 -28.62 -10.86 -16.94
CA TYR A 889 -28.85 -11.85 -17.97
C TYR A 889 -30.16 -12.63 -17.72
N PRO A 890 -31.34 -11.99 -17.83
CA PRO A 890 -32.63 -12.61 -17.52
C PRO A 890 -33.03 -13.75 -18.46
N GLY A 891 -32.32 -13.92 -19.59
CA GLY A 891 -32.48 -15.06 -20.50
C GLY A 891 -31.78 -16.35 -20.02
N GLU A 892 -30.90 -16.28 -19.02
CA GLU A 892 -30.27 -17.47 -18.44
C GLU A 892 -31.23 -18.16 -17.45
N GLU A 893 -32.04 -19.10 -17.95
CA GLU A 893 -33.03 -19.82 -17.12
C GLU A 893 -32.37 -20.58 -15.96
N ALA A 894 -31.21 -21.21 -16.20
CA ALA A 894 -30.40 -21.87 -15.16
C ALA A 894 -30.00 -20.93 -14.01
N THR A 895 -29.55 -19.71 -14.33
CA THR A 895 -29.22 -18.66 -13.35
C THR A 895 -30.45 -18.27 -12.52
N ALA A 896 -31.63 -18.18 -13.14
CA ALA A 896 -32.89 -17.91 -12.43
C ALA A 896 -33.27 -19.04 -11.45
N VAL A 897 -33.12 -20.30 -11.86
CA VAL A 897 -33.37 -21.48 -11.02
C VAL A 897 -32.40 -21.56 -9.84
N LEU A 898 -31.10 -21.35 -10.08
CA LEU A 898 -30.07 -21.34 -9.03
C LEU A 898 -30.27 -20.19 -8.03
N CYS A 899 -30.60 -18.99 -8.52
CA CYS A 899 -30.96 -17.84 -7.69
C CYS A 899 -32.12 -18.18 -6.74
N ARG A 900 -33.27 -18.63 -7.28
CA ARG A 900 -34.44 -19.03 -6.46
C ARG A 900 -34.07 -20.06 -5.40
N ARG A 901 -33.39 -21.14 -5.81
CA ARG A 901 -33.03 -22.27 -4.94
C ARG A 901 -32.11 -21.88 -3.78
N LEU A 902 -31.09 -21.07 -4.05
CA LEU A 902 -30.13 -20.68 -3.02
C LEU A 902 -30.69 -19.60 -2.08
N LEU A 903 -31.44 -18.63 -2.63
CA LEU A 903 -31.92 -17.43 -1.93
C LEU A 903 -33.25 -17.64 -1.18
N SER A 904 -34.15 -18.54 -1.62
CA SER A 904 -35.47 -18.76 -0.98
C SER A 904 -35.41 -19.01 0.54
N PRO A 905 -34.52 -19.88 1.07
CA PRO A 905 -34.38 -20.06 2.52
C PRO A 905 -33.83 -18.83 3.27
N ILE A 906 -32.94 -18.05 2.65
CA ILE A 906 -32.41 -16.79 3.24
C ILE A 906 -33.53 -15.76 3.37
N LEU A 907 -34.39 -15.63 2.35
CA LEU A 907 -35.56 -14.74 2.39
C LEU A 907 -36.62 -15.16 3.42
N GLY A 908 -36.61 -16.43 3.83
CA GLY A 908 -37.51 -16.99 4.85
C GLY A 908 -37.11 -16.72 6.31
N ALA A 909 -35.84 -16.42 6.59
CA ALA A 909 -35.31 -16.31 7.97
C ALA A 909 -35.82 -15.08 8.76
N GLY A 910 -36.60 -14.18 8.12
CA GLY A 910 -37.12 -12.95 8.72
C GLY A 910 -38.63 -12.74 8.60
N LEU A 911 -39.42 -13.77 8.30
CA LEU A 911 -40.89 -13.68 8.19
C LEU A 911 -41.58 -13.72 9.57
N THR A 912 -41.17 -12.84 10.48
CA THR A 912 -41.76 -12.67 11.83
C THR A 912 -42.35 -11.26 12.05
N GLY A 913 -42.63 -10.53 10.97
CA GLY A 913 -43.41 -9.28 10.98
C GLY A 913 -43.54 -8.70 9.56
N PRO A 914 -44.14 -7.51 9.39
CA PRO A 914 -45.56 -7.23 9.65
C PRO A 914 -46.52 -7.91 8.64
N ALA A 915 -46.07 -8.92 7.88
CA ALA A 915 -46.93 -9.76 7.03
C ALA A 915 -47.94 -10.64 7.82
N SER A 916 -47.96 -10.51 9.14
CA SER A 916 -49.02 -11.02 10.03
C SER A 916 -50.38 -10.36 9.77
N ASP A 917 -50.39 -9.11 9.32
CA ASP A 917 -51.61 -8.29 9.29
C ASP A 917 -52.52 -8.58 8.08
N SER A 918 -52.08 -9.46 7.18
CA SER A 918 -52.86 -9.97 6.04
C SER A 918 -53.45 -11.37 6.27
N VAL A 919 -53.29 -11.98 7.45
CA VAL A 919 -54.07 -13.16 7.86
C VAL A 919 -55.35 -12.68 8.54
N PRO A 920 -56.56 -12.96 8.01
CA PRO A 920 -57.79 -12.50 8.63
C PRO A 920 -57.97 -13.08 10.03
N GLY A 921 -57.87 -12.24 11.05
CA GLY A 921 -58.27 -12.60 12.40
C GLY A 921 -59.79 -12.68 12.49
N GLU A 922 -60.34 -13.89 12.54
CA GLU A 922 -61.37 -14.32 13.51
C GLU A 922 -61.88 -15.76 13.20
N GLY A 923 -61.86 -16.62 14.22
CA GLY A 923 -62.86 -17.69 14.33
C GLY A 923 -62.71 -18.98 13.50
N VAL A 924 -61.54 -19.64 13.47
CA VAL A 924 -61.47 -21.07 13.08
C VAL A 924 -60.69 -21.88 14.12
N GLN A 925 -61.39 -22.71 14.89
CA GLN A 925 -60.77 -23.82 15.63
C GLN A 925 -60.46 -24.95 14.65
N GLY A 926 -59.27 -24.91 14.06
CA GLY A 926 -58.77 -25.96 13.18
C GLY A 926 -57.28 -25.82 12.96
N THR A 927 -56.55 -26.93 13.07
CA THR A 927 -55.16 -27.01 12.64
C THR A 927 -55.07 -26.72 11.14
N VAL A 928 -54.46 -25.59 10.77
CA VAL A 928 -54.14 -25.29 9.36
C VAL A 928 -53.23 -26.41 8.84
N PRO A 929 -53.56 -27.09 7.73
CA PRO A 929 -52.70 -28.13 7.19
C PRO A 929 -51.33 -27.55 6.78
N ASP A 930 -50.24 -28.25 7.08
CA ASP A 930 -48.87 -27.81 6.76
C ASP A 930 -48.69 -27.42 5.28
N SER A 931 -49.42 -28.06 4.37
CA SER A 931 -49.42 -27.74 2.94
C SER A 931 -49.92 -26.33 2.61
N VAL A 932 -50.88 -25.80 3.38
CA VAL A 932 -51.43 -24.44 3.17
C VAL A 932 -50.48 -23.39 3.74
N LEU A 933 -49.85 -23.68 4.87
CA LEU A 933 -48.81 -22.81 5.45
C LEU A 933 -47.56 -22.77 4.55
N HIS A 934 -47.16 -23.91 4.00
CA HIS A 934 -46.03 -24.02 3.08
C HIS A 934 -46.25 -23.24 1.78
N SER A 935 -47.43 -23.34 1.16
CA SER A 935 -47.72 -22.59 -0.07
C SER A 935 -47.76 -21.07 0.14
N ALA A 936 -48.32 -20.60 1.27
CA ALA A 936 -48.32 -19.18 1.61
C ALA A 936 -46.91 -18.62 1.87
N LEU A 937 -46.02 -19.42 2.46
CA LEU A 937 -44.62 -19.05 2.69
C LEU A 937 -43.81 -18.96 1.38
N GLU A 938 -44.02 -19.87 0.42
CA GLU A 938 -43.38 -19.78 -0.89
C GLU A 938 -43.91 -18.59 -1.72
N GLU A 939 -45.23 -18.31 -1.68
CA GLU A 939 -45.81 -17.13 -2.34
C GLU A 939 -45.26 -15.81 -1.77
N ALA A 940 -45.07 -15.72 -0.45
CA ALA A 940 -44.43 -14.58 0.19
C ALA A 940 -42.94 -14.43 -0.20
N ARG A 941 -42.21 -15.54 -0.34
CA ARG A 941 -40.79 -15.55 -0.78
C ARG A 941 -40.64 -15.09 -2.22
N GLU A 942 -41.45 -15.62 -3.14
CA GLU A 942 -41.45 -15.19 -4.55
C GLU A 942 -41.85 -13.72 -4.69
N THR A 943 -42.85 -13.26 -3.93
CA THR A 943 -43.24 -11.83 -3.89
C THR A 943 -42.07 -10.95 -3.43
N ARG A 944 -41.33 -11.35 -2.39
CA ARG A 944 -40.14 -10.64 -1.90
C ARG A 944 -39.01 -10.66 -2.93
N LEU A 945 -38.77 -11.80 -3.58
CA LEU A 945 -37.76 -11.94 -4.63
C LEU A 945 -38.07 -11.06 -5.85
N HIS A 946 -39.32 -11.02 -6.30
CA HIS A 946 -39.77 -10.16 -7.39
C HIS A 946 -39.58 -8.68 -7.06
N TYR A 947 -39.97 -8.25 -5.84
CA TYR A 947 -39.75 -6.89 -5.36
C TYR A 947 -38.27 -6.48 -5.39
N LEU A 948 -37.39 -7.33 -4.83
CA LEU A 948 -35.94 -7.10 -4.85
C LEU A 948 -35.40 -7.03 -6.29
N THR A 949 -35.83 -7.95 -7.16
CA THR A 949 -35.41 -8.01 -8.57
C THR A 949 -35.73 -6.68 -9.28
N GLU A 950 -36.96 -6.16 -9.17
CA GLU A 950 -37.35 -4.87 -9.77
C GLU A 950 -36.57 -3.67 -9.19
N LYS A 951 -36.31 -3.69 -7.87
CA LYS A 951 -35.57 -2.64 -7.17
C LYS A 951 -34.13 -2.53 -7.65
N TYR A 952 -33.43 -3.66 -7.76
CA TYR A 952 -32.03 -3.69 -8.17
C TYR A 952 -31.84 -3.59 -9.70
N ARG A 953 -32.77 -4.10 -10.52
CA ARG A 953 -32.70 -4.01 -12.00
C ARG A 953 -32.55 -2.58 -12.52
N LYS A 954 -33.20 -1.60 -11.88
CA LYS A 954 -33.09 -0.18 -12.29
C LYS A 954 -31.75 0.48 -11.92
N ARG A 955 -30.99 -0.12 -10.99
CA ARG A 955 -29.76 0.43 -10.42
C ARG A 955 -28.49 -0.26 -10.91
N ILE A 956 -28.56 -1.55 -11.25
CA ILE A 956 -27.40 -2.43 -11.49
C ILE A 956 -26.39 -1.92 -12.53
N ARG A 957 -26.85 -1.24 -13.60
CA ARG A 957 -25.98 -0.64 -14.64
C ARG A 957 -25.54 0.80 -14.34
N LYS A 958 -26.10 1.44 -13.32
CA LYS A 958 -25.90 2.87 -12.98
C LYS A 958 -25.18 3.12 -11.65
N THR A 959 -24.97 2.07 -10.86
CA THR A 959 -24.44 2.16 -9.49
C THR A 959 -23.25 1.23 -9.36
N ARG A 960 -22.18 1.67 -8.67
CA ARG A 960 -20.99 0.83 -8.46
C ARG A 960 -21.31 -0.43 -7.66
N PRO A 961 -20.66 -1.58 -7.94
CA PRO A 961 -20.90 -2.86 -7.25
C PRO A 961 -20.87 -2.77 -5.72
N VAL A 962 -19.87 -2.08 -5.16
CA VAL A 962 -19.73 -1.89 -3.70
C VAL A 962 -20.98 -1.31 -3.08
N LYS A 963 -21.59 -0.28 -3.69
CA LYS A 963 -22.78 0.37 -3.13
C LYS A 963 -24.04 -0.50 -3.29
N LEU A 964 -24.11 -1.33 -4.32
CA LEU A 964 -25.19 -2.30 -4.49
C LEU A 964 -25.10 -3.42 -3.45
N LEU A 965 -23.89 -3.89 -3.12
CA LEU A 965 -23.66 -4.91 -2.10
C LEU A 965 -23.85 -4.37 -0.67
N GLU A 966 -23.47 -3.12 -0.39
CA GLU A 966 -23.78 -2.47 0.90
C GLU A 966 -25.28 -2.38 1.14
N ASP A 967 -26.05 -1.90 0.16
CA ASP A 967 -27.50 -1.79 0.26
C ASP A 967 -28.16 -3.19 0.38
N TRP A 968 -27.64 -4.19 -0.33
CA TRP A 968 -28.09 -5.57 -0.27
C TRP A 968 -27.87 -6.20 1.12
N CYS A 969 -26.69 -6.01 1.72
CA CYS A 969 -26.39 -6.44 3.08
C CYS A 969 -27.16 -5.66 4.16
N GLY A 970 -27.70 -4.48 3.84
CA GLY A 970 -28.63 -3.75 4.72
C GLY A 970 -30.07 -4.23 4.65
N GLU A 971 -30.45 -5.00 3.62
CA GLU A 971 -31.83 -5.42 3.33
C GLU A 971 -32.10 -6.92 3.58
N ILE A 972 -31.04 -7.71 3.70
CA ILE A 972 -31.08 -9.15 3.94
C ILE A 972 -30.11 -9.48 5.07
N THR A 973 -30.62 -10.15 6.10
CA THR A 973 -29.81 -10.76 7.16
C THR A 973 -29.18 -12.04 6.62
N PHE A 974 -27.86 -12.13 6.70
CA PHE A 974 -27.08 -13.31 6.32
C PHE A 974 -26.50 -13.97 7.58
N GLU A 975 -26.34 -15.29 7.57
CA GLU A 975 -25.71 -16.01 8.70
C GLU A 975 -24.20 -15.73 8.72
N ASN A 976 -23.56 -15.75 7.54
CA ASN A 976 -22.14 -15.45 7.37
C ASN A 976 -21.88 -13.99 6.91
N GLU A 977 -22.03 -13.03 7.84
CA GLU A 977 -21.73 -11.61 7.57
C GLU A 977 -20.27 -11.36 7.15
N GLU A 978 -19.30 -12.18 7.61
CA GLU A 978 -17.89 -12.00 7.26
C GLU A 978 -17.63 -12.30 5.79
N ALA A 979 -18.19 -13.39 5.25
CA ALA A 979 -18.08 -13.73 3.83
C ALA A 979 -18.69 -12.64 2.94
N MET A 980 -19.87 -12.12 3.33
CA MET A 980 -20.50 -11.00 2.63
C MET A 980 -19.67 -9.72 2.71
N LYS A 981 -19.02 -9.42 3.84
CA LYS A 981 -18.08 -8.30 3.98
C LYS A 981 -16.85 -8.47 3.08
N LYS A 982 -16.30 -9.68 2.95
CA LYS A 982 -15.19 -9.96 2.02
C LYS A 982 -15.61 -9.76 0.56
N LEU A 983 -16.82 -10.20 0.18
CA LEU A 983 -17.39 -9.96 -1.15
C LEU A 983 -17.53 -8.46 -1.44
N THR A 984 -18.06 -7.68 -0.49
CA THR A 984 -18.18 -6.22 -0.62
C THR A 984 -16.81 -5.56 -0.79
N ASN A 985 -15.80 -5.92 0.02
CA ASN A 985 -14.43 -5.42 -0.11
C ASN A 985 -13.78 -5.76 -1.46
N MET A 986 -14.16 -6.88 -2.08
CA MET A 986 -13.66 -7.29 -3.40
C MET A 986 -14.24 -6.42 -4.51
N SER A 987 -15.54 -6.11 -4.42
CA SER A 987 -16.27 -5.30 -5.40
C SER A 987 -15.82 -3.83 -5.50
N VAL A 988 -15.02 -3.35 -4.53
CA VAL A 988 -14.45 -1.99 -4.46
C VAL A 988 -13.62 -1.65 -5.70
N LEU A 989 -12.91 -2.63 -6.26
CA LEU A 989 -12.00 -2.46 -7.39
C LEU A 989 -12.73 -2.30 -8.74
N TYR A 990 -14.06 -2.40 -8.76
CA TYR A 990 -14.86 -2.48 -9.98
C TYR A 990 -15.79 -1.25 -10.13
N HIS A 991 -15.98 -0.83 -11.37
CA HIS A 991 -16.90 0.25 -11.73
C HIS A 991 -18.31 -0.28 -12.08
N HIS A 992 -18.40 -1.48 -12.66
CA HIS A 992 -19.65 -2.08 -13.15
C HIS A 992 -19.85 -3.50 -12.63
N MET A 993 -21.11 -3.89 -12.39
CA MET A 993 -21.46 -5.22 -11.86
C MET A 993 -21.09 -6.35 -12.83
N GLU A 994 -21.20 -6.09 -14.14
CA GLU A 994 -20.82 -7.00 -15.22
C GLU A 994 -19.35 -7.43 -15.08
N SER A 995 -18.41 -6.48 -15.13
CA SER A 995 -16.98 -6.75 -14.92
C SER A 995 -16.66 -7.48 -13.61
N PHE A 996 -17.40 -7.22 -12.52
CA PHE A 996 -17.18 -7.90 -11.24
C PHE A 996 -17.61 -9.37 -11.29
N LEU A 997 -18.80 -9.66 -11.84
CA LEU A 997 -19.30 -11.03 -11.99
C LEU A 997 -18.48 -11.82 -13.01
N ASP A 998 -18.02 -11.19 -14.09
CA ASP A 998 -17.20 -11.84 -15.11
C ASP A 998 -15.80 -12.18 -14.59
N THR A 999 -15.14 -11.29 -13.84
CA THR A 999 -13.85 -11.64 -13.19
C THR A 999 -14.03 -12.78 -12.17
N LEU A 1000 -15.13 -12.83 -11.43
CA LEU A 1000 -15.43 -13.97 -10.55
C LEU A 1000 -15.76 -15.28 -11.32
N SER A 1001 -16.29 -15.18 -12.54
CA SER A 1001 -16.70 -16.32 -13.36
C SER A 1001 -15.59 -16.86 -14.28
N PHE A 1002 -14.65 -16.01 -14.72
CA PHE A 1002 -13.63 -16.35 -15.73
C PHE A 1002 -12.21 -15.89 -15.39
N GLY A 1003 -12.02 -15.05 -14.37
CA GLY A 1003 -10.69 -14.60 -13.95
C GLY A 1003 -9.89 -15.71 -13.26
N GLU A 1004 -8.60 -15.80 -13.57
CA GLU A 1004 -7.67 -16.70 -12.88
C GLU A 1004 -7.30 -16.12 -11.50
N ASP A 1005 -6.56 -16.87 -10.68
CA ASP A 1005 -6.31 -16.52 -9.27
C ASP A 1005 -5.70 -15.12 -9.07
N GLY A 1006 -4.77 -14.70 -9.94
CA GLY A 1006 -4.14 -13.37 -9.88
C GLY A 1006 -5.02 -12.19 -10.32
N ASP A 1007 -6.14 -12.48 -11.00
CA ASP A 1007 -7.13 -11.50 -11.46
C ASP A 1007 -8.13 -11.16 -10.35
N VAL A 1008 -8.50 -12.15 -9.53
CA VAL A 1008 -9.41 -11.98 -8.38
C VAL A 1008 -8.68 -11.28 -7.24
N ARG A 1009 -9.10 -10.06 -6.90
CA ARG A 1009 -8.42 -9.18 -5.94
C ARG A 1009 -9.39 -8.54 -4.94
N ARG A 1010 -9.03 -8.55 -3.66
CA ARG A 1010 -9.78 -7.94 -2.55
C ARG A 1010 -8.90 -6.92 -1.81
N ASN A 1011 -9.47 -5.78 -1.40
CA ASN A 1011 -8.77 -4.86 -0.52
C ASN A 1011 -8.79 -5.33 0.96
N GLY A 1012 -7.73 -5.06 1.71
CA GLY A 1012 -7.64 -5.32 3.16
C GLY A 1012 -8.70 -4.58 4.00
N GLY A 1013 -9.25 -3.48 3.46
CA GLY A 1013 -10.38 -2.72 3.98
C GLY A 1013 -11.57 -2.66 3.01
N ARG A 1014 -12.60 -1.88 3.37
CA ARG A 1014 -13.83 -1.69 2.57
C ARG A 1014 -13.66 -0.78 1.33
N LYS A 1015 -12.45 -0.31 1.06
CA LYS A 1015 -12.21 1.03 0.49
C LYS A 1015 -10.98 1.03 -0.40
N PHE A 1016 -10.97 1.90 -1.42
CA PHE A 1016 -9.95 1.91 -2.46
C PHE A 1016 -8.71 2.69 -2.02
N THR A 1017 -7.53 2.12 -2.25
CA THR A 1017 -6.22 2.72 -1.99
C THR A 1017 -5.40 2.68 -3.28
N ALA A 1018 -4.93 3.83 -3.75
CA ALA A 1018 -4.20 3.92 -5.02
C ALA A 1018 -2.81 3.26 -4.95
N ASP A 1019 -2.15 3.32 -3.79
CA ASP A 1019 -0.87 2.67 -3.51
C ASP A 1019 -1.02 1.68 -2.34
N ALA A 1020 -0.65 0.41 -2.54
CA ALA A 1020 -0.87 -0.68 -1.58
C ALA A 1020 0.05 -1.89 -1.81
N VAL A 1021 0.49 -2.55 -0.73
CA VAL A 1021 1.31 -3.77 -0.76
C VAL A 1021 0.48 -4.93 -1.31
N THR A 1022 1.03 -5.73 -2.21
CA THR A 1022 0.28 -6.85 -2.80
C THR A 1022 0.62 -8.18 -2.12
N LEU A 1023 -0.39 -8.82 -1.53
CA LEU A 1023 -0.35 -10.15 -0.92
C LEU A 1023 -0.93 -11.17 -1.91
N MET A 1024 -0.21 -12.26 -2.20
CA MET A 1024 -0.72 -13.28 -3.13
C MET A 1024 -0.05 -14.65 -2.94
N THR A 1025 -0.65 -15.70 -3.53
CA THR A 1025 0.03 -16.99 -3.63
C THR A 1025 1.15 -16.94 -4.67
N LEU A 1026 2.15 -17.83 -4.53
CA LEU A 1026 3.19 -18.03 -5.54
C LEU A 1026 2.60 -18.29 -6.94
N HIS A 1027 1.52 -19.08 -7.04
CA HIS A 1027 0.79 -19.31 -8.29
C HIS A 1027 0.14 -18.02 -8.84
N GLY A 1028 -0.55 -17.26 -7.99
CA GLY A 1028 -1.17 -15.98 -8.34
C GLY A 1028 -0.17 -14.89 -8.75
N SER A 1029 1.13 -15.10 -8.51
CA SER A 1029 2.21 -14.21 -8.94
C SER A 1029 2.67 -14.40 -10.39
N LYS A 1030 2.23 -15.47 -11.06
CA LYS A 1030 2.63 -15.75 -12.44
C LYS A 1030 2.22 -14.60 -13.37
N GLY A 1031 3.07 -14.31 -14.35
CA GLY A 1031 2.95 -13.13 -15.23
C GLY A 1031 3.32 -11.79 -14.58
N LEU A 1032 3.22 -11.63 -13.26
CA LEU A 1032 3.52 -10.38 -12.56
C LEU A 1032 5.02 -10.16 -12.31
N GLU A 1033 5.37 -8.97 -11.83
CA GLU A 1033 6.72 -8.52 -11.46
C GLU A 1033 6.68 -7.32 -10.51
N PHE A 1034 7.62 -7.26 -9.56
CA PHE A 1034 7.67 -6.22 -8.52
C PHE A 1034 9.12 -5.79 -8.23
N PRO A 1035 9.41 -4.51 -7.97
CA PRO A 1035 10.71 -4.05 -7.48
C PRO A 1035 11.23 -4.85 -6.28
N VAL A 1036 10.37 -5.11 -5.29
CA VAL A 1036 10.70 -5.89 -4.10
C VAL A 1036 9.73 -7.06 -3.93
N VAL A 1037 10.28 -8.24 -3.65
CA VAL A 1037 9.50 -9.44 -3.32
C VAL A 1037 9.97 -10.06 -2.00
N PHE A 1038 9.02 -10.33 -1.11
CA PHE A 1038 9.20 -11.22 0.02
C PHE A 1038 8.67 -12.61 -0.34
N LEU A 1039 9.46 -13.67 -0.18
CA LEU A 1039 8.95 -15.04 -0.11
C LEU A 1039 8.74 -15.41 1.36
N TYR A 1040 7.49 -15.66 1.72
CA TYR A 1040 7.02 -15.77 3.10
C TYR A 1040 6.76 -17.23 3.50
N GLY A 1041 7.45 -17.67 4.56
CA GLY A 1041 7.36 -19.04 5.06
C GLY A 1041 8.17 -20.03 4.22
N MET A 1042 9.43 -19.70 3.99
CA MET A 1042 10.43 -20.56 3.34
C MET A 1042 10.91 -21.68 4.29
N ASP A 1043 9.96 -22.44 4.83
CA ASP A 1043 10.19 -23.45 5.86
C ASP A 1043 9.88 -24.85 5.37
N LYS A 1044 10.52 -25.84 5.97
CA LYS A 1044 10.17 -27.24 5.79
C LYS A 1044 8.69 -27.48 6.10
N GLY A 1045 8.01 -28.30 5.30
CA GLY A 1045 6.58 -28.57 5.40
C GLY A 1045 5.63 -27.46 4.92
N ARG A 1046 6.04 -26.18 4.98
CA ARG A 1046 5.27 -25.04 4.43
C ARG A 1046 5.60 -24.79 2.96
N PHE A 1047 6.89 -24.81 2.61
CA PHE A 1047 7.38 -24.68 1.25
C PHE A 1047 8.76 -25.37 1.07
N PRO A 1048 8.86 -26.53 0.41
CA PRO A 1048 7.83 -27.23 -0.36
C PRO A 1048 6.67 -27.70 0.53
N LEU A 1049 5.47 -27.76 -0.05
CA LEU A 1049 4.25 -28.11 0.68
C LEU A 1049 4.15 -29.61 0.93
N GLU A 1050 4.36 -30.05 2.18
CA GLU A 1050 4.24 -31.46 2.57
C GLU A 1050 2.78 -31.84 2.89
N LEU A 1051 2.07 -32.48 1.94
CA LEU A 1051 0.65 -32.87 2.07
C LEU A 1051 0.42 -34.17 2.86
N GLY A 1052 1.06 -34.31 4.03
CA GLY A 1052 0.83 -35.40 4.98
C GLY A 1052 1.16 -36.79 4.42
N ALA A 1053 0.15 -37.51 3.92
CA ALA A 1053 0.30 -38.86 3.36
C ALA A 1053 0.43 -38.88 1.81
N GLY A 1054 0.46 -37.71 1.16
CA GLY A 1054 0.73 -37.57 -0.26
C GLY A 1054 2.21 -37.35 -0.56
N GLU A 1055 2.67 -37.85 -1.71
CA GLU A 1055 4.02 -37.61 -2.22
C GLU A 1055 4.11 -36.16 -2.73
N THR A 1056 5.17 -35.44 -2.33
CA THR A 1056 5.39 -34.04 -2.73
C THR A 1056 6.23 -34.00 -4.00
N ASP A 1057 5.70 -33.44 -5.08
CA ASP A 1057 6.47 -33.20 -6.30
C ASP A 1057 7.49 -32.08 -6.05
N MET A 1058 8.72 -32.50 -5.78
CA MET A 1058 9.85 -31.61 -5.54
C MET A 1058 10.22 -30.79 -6.79
N GLU A 1059 9.98 -31.31 -8.01
CA GLU A 1059 10.28 -30.57 -9.23
C GLU A 1059 9.23 -29.50 -9.53
N GLU A 1060 7.94 -29.73 -9.23
CA GLU A 1060 6.88 -28.72 -9.32
C GLU A 1060 7.04 -27.63 -8.24
N GLU A 1061 7.28 -27.99 -6.99
CA GLU A 1061 7.53 -26.99 -5.93
C GLU A 1061 8.81 -26.17 -6.20
N ARG A 1062 9.82 -26.76 -6.86
CA ARG A 1062 11.03 -26.03 -7.28
C ARG A 1062 10.78 -25.08 -8.46
N ARG A 1063 9.99 -25.48 -9.46
CA ARG A 1063 9.47 -24.58 -10.52
C ARG A 1063 8.69 -23.42 -9.91
N LEU A 1064 7.89 -23.68 -8.87
CA LEU A 1064 7.15 -22.65 -8.15
C LEU A 1064 8.07 -21.70 -7.36
N CYS A 1065 9.17 -22.21 -6.79
CA CYS A 1065 10.20 -21.40 -6.14
C CYS A 1065 10.88 -20.46 -7.16
N TYR A 1066 11.31 -21.01 -8.30
CA TYR A 1066 11.88 -20.28 -9.42
C TYR A 1066 10.94 -19.18 -9.95
N VAL A 1067 9.64 -19.48 -10.12
CA VAL A 1067 8.63 -18.46 -10.46
C VAL A 1067 8.64 -17.34 -9.42
N GLY A 1068 8.55 -17.66 -8.11
CA GLY A 1068 8.53 -16.70 -7.02
C GLY A 1068 9.76 -15.79 -6.98
N MET A 1069 10.97 -16.36 -7.06
CA MET A 1069 12.23 -15.61 -7.07
C MET A 1069 12.29 -14.65 -8.28
N THR A 1070 11.87 -15.11 -9.45
CA THR A 1070 11.92 -14.35 -10.73
C THR A 1070 10.75 -13.37 -10.92
N ARG A 1071 9.94 -13.15 -9.88
CA ARG A 1071 9.03 -11.98 -9.80
C ARG A 1071 9.77 -10.72 -9.35
N ALA A 1072 10.88 -10.87 -8.62
CA ALA A 1072 11.66 -9.76 -8.10
C ALA A 1072 12.50 -9.09 -9.19
N LYS A 1073 12.45 -7.75 -9.25
CA LYS A 1073 13.34 -6.95 -10.09
C LYS A 1073 14.64 -6.61 -9.37
N GLU A 1074 14.54 -6.02 -8.17
CA GLU A 1074 15.67 -5.35 -7.52
C GLU A 1074 16.08 -5.94 -6.17
N GLU A 1075 15.12 -6.28 -5.29
CA GLU A 1075 15.40 -6.91 -3.99
C GLU A 1075 14.49 -8.13 -3.75
N LEU A 1076 15.12 -9.22 -3.29
CA LEU A 1076 14.46 -10.48 -2.93
C LEU A 1076 14.79 -10.82 -1.47
N ILE A 1077 13.75 -10.98 -0.66
CA ILE A 1077 13.85 -11.28 0.78
C ILE A 1077 13.16 -12.62 1.03
N LEU A 1078 13.91 -13.60 1.52
CA LEU A 1078 13.45 -14.94 1.87
C LEU A 1078 13.26 -14.98 3.39
N VAL A 1079 12.03 -15.19 3.85
CA VAL A 1079 11.69 -15.20 5.29
C VAL A 1079 11.34 -16.62 5.73
N CYS A 1080 12.03 -17.10 6.77
CA CYS A 1080 11.88 -18.44 7.35
C CYS A 1080 12.00 -18.42 8.88
N GLY A 1081 11.43 -19.42 9.54
CA GLY A 1081 11.62 -19.73 10.95
C GLY A 1081 12.93 -20.47 11.24
N GLU A 1082 12.85 -21.46 12.14
CA GLU A 1082 13.99 -22.31 12.53
C GLU A 1082 14.19 -23.53 11.60
N GLU A 1083 13.10 -24.15 11.10
CA GLU A 1083 13.17 -25.32 10.20
C GLU A 1083 13.22 -24.88 8.72
N LEU A 1084 14.43 -24.62 8.22
CA LEU A 1084 14.67 -24.11 6.87
C LEU A 1084 14.15 -25.03 5.74
N SER A 1085 13.57 -24.42 4.71
CA SER A 1085 13.27 -25.09 3.44
C SER A 1085 14.54 -25.66 2.78
N PRO A 1086 14.49 -26.84 2.15
CA PRO A 1086 15.60 -27.39 1.36
C PRO A 1086 16.03 -26.46 0.22
N PHE A 1087 15.10 -25.71 -0.40
CA PHE A 1087 15.43 -24.77 -1.49
C PHE A 1087 16.36 -23.63 -1.04
N LEU A 1088 16.41 -23.30 0.25
CA LEU A 1088 17.37 -22.32 0.79
C LEU A 1088 18.82 -22.86 0.81
N GLN A 1089 19.00 -24.18 0.76
CA GLN A 1089 20.30 -24.85 0.72
C GLN A 1089 20.82 -25.01 -0.72
N GLU A 1090 19.92 -24.97 -1.69
CA GLU A 1090 20.22 -25.00 -3.14
C GLU A 1090 20.74 -23.64 -3.67
N ILE A 1091 20.60 -22.56 -2.89
CA ILE A 1091 21.12 -21.22 -3.22
C ILE A 1091 22.59 -21.08 -2.78
N PRO A 1092 23.54 -20.82 -3.69
CA PRO A 1092 24.94 -20.61 -3.32
C PRO A 1092 25.15 -19.42 -2.39
N ALA A 1093 26.02 -19.60 -1.38
CA ALA A 1093 26.29 -18.62 -0.33
C ALA A 1093 26.93 -17.30 -0.81
N GLU A 1094 27.35 -17.22 -2.08
CA GLU A 1094 27.85 -15.98 -2.70
C GLU A 1094 26.72 -15.01 -3.11
N TYR A 1095 25.50 -15.51 -3.32
CA TYR A 1095 24.34 -14.68 -3.66
C TYR A 1095 23.52 -14.27 -2.45
N GLY A 1096 23.55 -15.05 -1.37
CA GLY A 1096 22.71 -14.89 -0.18
C GLY A 1096 23.43 -14.31 1.03
N LYS A 1097 22.77 -13.39 1.75
CA LYS A 1097 23.21 -12.84 3.04
C LYS A 1097 22.21 -13.20 4.13
N TRP A 1098 22.67 -13.95 5.13
CA TRP A 1098 21.87 -14.30 6.30
C TRP A 1098 21.73 -13.15 7.30
N GLU A 1099 20.51 -12.93 7.78
CA GLU A 1099 20.15 -11.95 8.80
C GLU A 1099 19.26 -12.64 9.86
N ARG A 1100 19.51 -12.43 11.15
CA ARG A 1100 18.64 -12.94 12.23
C ARG A 1100 17.79 -11.80 12.79
N ALA A 1101 16.47 -11.89 12.64
CA ALA A 1101 15.57 -10.90 13.18
C ALA A 1101 15.65 -10.86 14.72
N GLY A 1102 15.88 -9.68 15.29
CA GLY A 1102 15.81 -9.44 16.74
C GLY A 1102 17.14 -9.21 17.48
N LYS A 1103 18.32 -9.48 16.89
CA LYS A 1103 19.61 -9.28 17.59
C LYS A 1103 20.35 -7.96 17.33
N ALA A 1104 19.89 -7.13 16.39
CA ALA A 1104 20.56 -5.87 16.05
C ALA A 1104 20.31 -4.71 17.05
N GLU A 1105 19.43 -4.88 18.05
CA GLU A 1105 19.02 -3.80 18.97
C GLU A 1105 19.55 -3.95 20.42
N GLU A 1106 20.07 -5.11 20.85
CA GLU A 1106 20.57 -5.30 22.22
C GLU A 1106 22.08 -5.04 22.41
N GLU A 1107 22.93 -5.20 21.37
CA GLU A 1107 24.40 -5.05 21.49
C GLU A 1107 24.90 -3.60 21.64
N THR A 1108 24.00 -2.61 21.79
CA THR A 1108 24.36 -1.22 22.12
C THR A 1108 23.84 -0.72 23.48
N LEU A 1109 23.31 -1.61 24.33
CA LEU A 1109 22.91 -1.29 25.71
C LEU A 1109 23.53 -2.23 26.76
N GLN A 1110 24.83 -2.54 26.62
CA GLN A 1110 25.65 -2.78 27.82
C GLN A 1110 25.86 -1.46 28.57
N ALA A 1111 24.84 -1.06 29.32
CA ALA A 1111 25.00 -0.12 30.41
C ALA A 1111 25.90 -0.79 31.45
N VAL A 1112 27.21 -0.54 31.37
CA VAL A 1112 28.13 -0.88 32.45
C VAL A 1112 27.69 -0.07 33.66
N GLN A 1113 27.12 -0.74 34.65
CA GLN A 1113 26.80 -0.15 35.94
C GLN A 1113 28.13 0.15 36.65
N MET A 1114 28.70 1.32 36.36
CA MET A 1114 29.87 1.83 37.09
C MET A 1114 29.53 1.89 38.57
N SER A 1115 30.42 1.37 39.40
CA SER A 1115 30.24 1.46 40.84
C SER A 1115 30.49 2.90 41.29
N LEU A 1116 29.94 3.29 42.44
CA LEU A 1116 30.16 4.64 42.99
C LEU A 1116 31.64 4.92 43.34
N PHE A 1117 32.51 3.91 43.29
CA PHE A 1117 33.95 4.01 43.51
C PHE A 1117 34.76 4.26 42.23
N ASP A 1118 34.14 4.17 41.05
CA ASP A 1118 34.79 4.44 39.75
C ASP A 1118 34.60 5.91 39.29
N MET A 1119 34.10 6.78 40.18
CA MET A 1119 33.89 8.23 39.96
C MET A 1119 34.54 9.11 41.04
N ILE A 1120 35.61 8.63 41.69
CA ILE A 1120 36.51 9.40 42.57
C ILE A 1120 37.94 9.18 42.09
#